data_AF-A0A0G4FLD5-F1
#
_entry.id   AF-A0A0G4FLD5-F1
#
_cell.length_a   1.000
_cell.length_b   1.000
_cell.length_c   1.000
_cell.angle_alpha   90.00
_cell.angle_beta   90.00
_cell.angle_gamma   90.00
#
_symmetry.space_group_name_H-M   'P 1'
#
loop_
_entity.id
_entity.type
_entity.pdbx_description
1 polymer ?
#
loop_
_entity_poly.entity_id
_entity_poly.type
_entity_poly.pdbx_seq_one_letter_code
_entity_poly.pdbx_strand_id
1 'polypeptide(L)'
;MLPSRSMTGGCQLLAAALLLAVTAVRAQVSDVCELLESGSKELTLNKTNVHWGFFDNTLEPKLYVKSGDEVTIEMATHQACDDWDKMIGDDEGLRSIYDWETGIPFADRFATHILTGPIAVCGAEPGDVLQVEIMDLQPRPGPNGTSYGSNMGGFWGYQYRVLNREGEVWKAGERTGHEDEPDEEFIAIWRLSEENGTWFGELDYMFDYPSIIDPTGRVSTFRVKPGSCVAHTYEGFSAVPQEMGFDTVAPINYTKDAPPFRIKLNPHIGNMGLAPDYEGKVNSVPPMASGGNLDDKRIGPGTTMYYRVEVPGALLSLGDAHAAQGDSELDGTGVETSMTAKLKITLLKQNELPLWLVNMEQPIGETADEYIIHSFTRRNFLTELEDPNTDVFQVSNFDDVMANTLLTVRNFLMDRYGVAEHEAPDIISLGVNFGVTQVVDGNWGGHALVPKSIFPPYEGFKGFTIPEQEPGAGLEPVVVGPVDADTAEEGCAVPRGYKELPLTFDSVGAFGFWSKNIKPRLYVHSGDMVRFETATPLGCSDWDHISKGDPPMEAIFKRDGDGTPPLQKDGRMFPEHLGHVLTGPIYICDVAPGDIVKVEYLDMRPRVNPAGRMFGLSDGVFIGYQFRIPTRDGRTLVWPPTAELRSDSWGSLWEMKRDESGGYYAEPEHFYQYEVVTSPTNQTLYDFEWWCTPHNYPNSSGDVQSWGWSSKELEYLPPSVKVRIPLLPHFGCFGLAPETYPEGDDKINSIAPIGRVGGNMDERLWTVNTTVYLKAEVPGGLFSAGDGHAVQGASELDGTGLEVSLDGTAIFTVIKQGTPEYDKAMESLDAPLGETDTHWISLGLSVENYLEHFAANGEGADPFAALAAVTGYKPDEPDGGLEDGSGPEGRYGAVRNTYINARNFVMDKYNLSEKEALAALTVAGDIALTEVVDTNMAMHYKIDKGIFDGIVQQRRQ
;
A
#
# COMPACT_ATOMS: atom_id res chain seq x y z
N MET A 1 -16.77 -11.83 -37.22
CA MET A 1 -16.76 -13.15 -37.90
C MET A 1 -15.52 -13.88 -37.40
N LEU A 2 -15.67 -14.77 -36.44
CA LEU A 2 -14.58 -15.58 -35.88
C LEU A 2 -14.34 -16.81 -36.79
N PRO A 3 -13.09 -17.26 -37.00
CA PRO A 3 -12.84 -18.51 -37.70
C PRO A 3 -13.04 -19.68 -36.73
N SER A 4 -13.93 -20.60 -37.11
CA SER A 4 -14.18 -21.87 -36.41
C SER A 4 -12.95 -22.78 -36.49
N ARG A 5 -12.28 -23.04 -35.37
CA ARG A 5 -11.37 -24.19 -35.24
C ARG A 5 -12.21 -25.45 -34.99
N SER A 6 -12.03 -26.47 -35.82
CA SER A 6 -12.69 -27.77 -35.66
C SER A 6 -12.07 -28.53 -34.48
N MET A 7 -12.84 -28.74 -33.42
CA MET A 7 -12.48 -29.63 -32.32
C MET A 7 -12.50 -31.11 -32.77
N THR A 8 -11.51 -31.89 -32.35
CA THR A 8 -11.41 -33.33 -32.60
C THR A 8 -12.40 -34.12 -31.72
N GLY A 9 -12.87 -35.28 -32.17
CA GLY A 9 -13.99 -36.03 -31.56
C GLY A 9 -13.80 -36.52 -30.12
N GLY A 10 -12.59 -36.46 -29.55
CA GLY A 10 -12.36 -36.72 -28.12
C GLY A 10 -12.80 -35.55 -27.23
N CYS A 11 -12.66 -34.32 -27.72
CA CYS A 11 -13.02 -33.08 -27.01
C CYS A 11 -14.54 -32.91 -26.89
N GLN A 12 -15.31 -33.39 -27.88
CA GLN A 12 -16.78 -33.35 -27.86
C GLN A 12 -17.43 -34.30 -26.84
N LEU A 13 -16.78 -35.43 -26.54
CA LEU A 13 -17.27 -36.39 -25.54
C LEU A 13 -17.02 -35.91 -24.10
N LEU A 14 -15.85 -35.29 -23.86
CA LEU A 14 -15.52 -34.65 -22.58
C LEU A 14 -16.43 -33.45 -22.30
N ALA A 15 -16.59 -32.54 -23.26
CA ALA A 15 -17.50 -31.40 -23.12
C ALA A 15 -18.96 -31.84 -22.87
N ALA A 16 -19.42 -32.91 -23.52
CA ALA A 16 -20.76 -33.46 -23.28
C ALA A 16 -20.91 -34.09 -21.87
N ALA A 17 -19.87 -34.77 -21.36
CA ALA A 17 -19.87 -35.34 -20.02
C ALA A 17 -19.84 -34.27 -18.93
N LEU A 18 -19.10 -33.18 -19.14
CA LEU A 18 -19.04 -32.05 -18.21
C LEU A 18 -20.36 -31.29 -18.19
N LEU A 19 -20.95 -31.03 -19.37
CA LEU A 19 -22.27 -30.41 -19.48
C LEU A 19 -23.34 -31.26 -18.75
N LEU A 20 -23.23 -32.58 -18.81
CA LEU A 20 -24.08 -33.52 -18.06
C LEU A 20 -23.83 -33.45 -16.54
N ALA A 21 -22.58 -33.27 -16.10
CA ALA A 21 -22.24 -33.14 -14.68
C ALA A 21 -22.76 -31.82 -14.09
N VAL A 22 -22.50 -30.68 -14.75
CA VAL A 22 -22.99 -29.36 -14.32
C VAL A 22 -24.53 -29.31 -14.33
N THR A 23 -25.17 -29.93 -15.34
CA THR A 23 -26.64 -30.05 -15.34
C THR A 23 -27.18 -30.98 -14.26
N ALA A 24 -26.44 -32.02 -13.86
CA ALA A 24 -26.79 -32.88 -12.75
C ALA A 24 -26.69 -32.14 -11.40
N VAL A 25 -25.62 -31.38 -11.15
CA VAL A 25 -25.48 -30.54 -9.96
C VAL A 25 -26.63 -29.52 -9.90
N ARG A 26 -26.94 -28.85 -11.01
CA ARG A 26 -28.08 -27.91 -11.10
C ARG A 26 -29.41 -28.57 -10.74
N ALA A 27 -29.69 -29.76 -11.28
CA ALA A 27 -30.92 -30.49 -10.99
C ALA A 27 -30.99 -30.89 -9.51
N GLN A 28 -29.88 -31.38 -8.94
CA GLN A 28 -29.78 -31.74 -7.52
C GLN A 28 -30.02 -30.54 -6.61
N VAL A 29 -29.41 -29.38 -6.90
CA VAL A 29 -29.63 -28.13 -6.15
C VAL A 29 -31.10 -27.75 -6.17
N SER A 30 -31.75 -27.77 -7.34
CA SER A 30 -33.17 -27.42 -7.47
C SER A 30 -34.07 -28.31 -6.60
N ASP A 31 -33.88 -29.63 -6.65
CA ASP A 31 -34.74 -30.58 -5.94
C ASP A 31 -34.60 -30.48 -4.40
N VAL A 32 -33.37 -30.31 -3.90
CA VAL A 32 -33.12 -30.17 -2.46
C VAL A 32 -33.66 -28.83 -1.93
N CYS A 33 -33.53 -27.76 -2.71
CA CYS A 33 -33.91 -26.41 -2.31
C CYS A 33 -35.43 -26.21 -2.12
N GLU A 34 -36.27 -26.97 -2.83
CA GLU A 34 -37.73 -26.93 -2.64
C GLU A 34 -38.14 -27.44 -1.25
N LEU A 35 -37.40 -28.41 -0.71
CA LEU A 35 -37.71 -29.09 0.55
C LEU A 35 -36.97 -28.51 1.77
N LEU A 36 -35.96 -27.66 1.55
CA LEU A 36 -35.10 -27.12 2.60
C LEU A 36 -35.84 -26.10 3.48
N GLU A 37 -35.75 -26.23 4.81
CA GLU A 37 -36.21 -25.18 5.74
C GLU A 37 -35.12 -24.13 5.97
N SER A 38 -35.50 -22.85 6.02
CA SER A 38 -34.60 -21.75 6.40
C SER A 38 -34.21 -21.80 7.88
N GLY A 39 -33.08 -21.20 8.22
CA GLY A 39 -32.58 -21.06 9.59
C GLY A 39 -31.10 -21.40 9.72
N SER A 40 -30.62 -21.43 10.96
CA SER A 40 -29.21 -21.71 11.26
C SER A 40 -28.79 -23.11 10.82
N LYS A 41 -27.62 -23.19 10.17
CA LYS A 41 -26.98 -24.42 9.70
C LYS A 41 -25.58 -24.53 10.30
N GLU A 42 -25.03 -25.74 10.25
CA GLU A 42 -23.68 -26.03 10.72
C GLU A 42 -22.99 -26.94 9.71
N LEU A 43 -21.72 -26.64 9.42
CA LEU A 43 -20.83 -27.46 8.61
C LEU A 43 -19.58 -27.75 9.42
N THR A 44 -19.56 -28.94 10.05
CA THR A 44 -18.48 -29.37 10.92
C THR A 44 -17.27 -29.85 10.13
N LEU A 45 -16.10 -29.72 10.74
CA LEU A 45 -14.83 -30.07 10.13
C LEU A 45 -14.64 -31.59 10.11
N ASN A 46 -14.48 -32.15 8.92
CA ASN A 46 -14.01 -33.53 8.71
C ASN A 46 -13.65 -33.72 7.23
N LYS A 47 -12.93 -34.81 6.92
CA LYS A 47 -12.50 -35.12 5.54
C LYS A 47 -13.58 -35.21 4.47
N THR A 48 -14.86 -35.41 4.83
CA THR A 48 -15.96 -35.50 3.85
C THR A 48 -16.57 -34.15 3.50
N ASN A 49 -16.37 -33.16 4.38
CA ASN A 49 -16.86 -31.79 4.25
C ASN A 49 -15.82 -30.81 3.69
N VAL A 50 -14.58 -31.27 3.50
CA VAL A 50 -13.50 -30.45 2.94
C VAL A 50 -12.96 -31.05 1.63
N HIS A 51 -12.28 -30.20 0.88
CA HIS A 51 -11.46 -30.57 -0.26
C HIS A 51 -10.14 -29.80 -0.18
N TRP A 52 -9.05 -30.35 -0.72
CA TRP A 52 -7.70 -29.83 -0.46
C TRP A 52 -7.07 -29.26 -1.72
N GLY A 53 -7.00 -27.94 -1.75
CA GLY A 53 -6.15 -27.16 -2.64
C GLY A 53 -6.79 -26.77 -3.97
N PHE A 54 -8.11 -26.83 -4.12
CA PHE A 54 -8.75 -26.46 -5.37
C PHE A 54 -10.21 -26.01 -5.26
N PHE A 55 -10.65 -25.14 -6.17
CA PHE A 55 -12.07 -24.94 -6.48
C PHE A 55 -12.47 -25.79 -7.69
N ASP A 56 -13.72 -26.29 -7.73
CA ASP A 56 -14.24 -27.09 -8.84
C ASP A 56 -15.78 -27.03 -8.84
N ASN A 57 -16.36 -26.62 -9.98
CA ASN A 57 -17.80 -26.42 -10.13
C ASN A 57 -18.61 -27.73 -10.30
N THR A 58 -17.95 -28.88 -10.31
CA THR A 58 -18.55 -30.21 -10.39
C THR A 58 -18.68 -30.91 -9.04
N LEU A 59 -18.13 -30.31 -7.97
CA LEU A 59 -18.19 -30.89 -6.62
C LEU A 59 -19.64 -30.96 -6.11
N GLU A 60 -19.96 -32.10 -5.47
CA GLU A 60 -21.23 -32.25 -4.77
C GLU A 60 -21.26 -31.31 -3.55
N PRO A 61 -22.30 -30.46 -3.41
CA PRO A 61 -22.45 -29.59 -2.25
C PRO A 61 -22.54 -30.36 -0.94
N LYS A 62 -21.80 -29.89 0.07
CA LYS A 62 -21.77 -30.45 1.43
C LYS A 62 -22.86 -29.89 2.32
N LEU A 63 -23.37 -28.71 1.96
CA LEU A 63 -24.48 -28.06 2.62
C LEU A 63 -25.31 -27.30 1.59
N TYR A 64 -26.61 -27.20 1.83
CA TYR A 64 -27.54 -26.37 1.07
C TYR A 64 -28.12 -25.31 1.99
N VAL A 65 -28.18 -24.07 1.53
CA VAL A 65 -28.67 -22.92 2.30
C VAL A 65 -29.65 -22.09 1.48
N LYS A 66 -30.58 -21.41 2.15
CA LYS A 66 -31.42 -20.37 1.56
C LYS A 66 -30.82 -18.99 1.80
N SER A 67 -31.18 -18.04 0.94
CA SER A 67 -30.85 -16.64 1.15
C SER A 67 -31.35 -16.17 2.53
N GLY A 68 -30.46 -15.55 3.31
CA GLY A 68 -30.68 -15.09 4.67
C GLY A 68 -30.34 -16.10 5.78
N ASP A 69 -29.96 -17.34 5.44
CA ASP A 69 -29.58 -18.34 6.45
C ASP A 69 -28.24 -17.97 7.12
N GLU A 70 -28.13 -18.32 8.40
CA GLU A 70 -26.88 -18.26 9.16
C GLU A 70 -26.18 -19.62 9.11
N VAL A 71 -24.86 -19.64 8.94
CA VAL A 71 -24.07 -20.88 8.88
C VAL A 71 -22.87 -20.78 9.81
N THR A 72 -22.73 -21.74 10.72
CA THR A 72 -21.49 -21.98 11.48
C THR A 72 -20.62 -22.96 10.71
N ILE A 73 -19.37 -22.61 10.43
CA ILE A 73 -18.46 -23.38 9.58
C ILE A 73 -17.13 -23.53 10.30
N GLU A 74 -16.67 -24.76 10.46
CA GLU A 74 -15.36 -25.06 11.03
C GLU A 74 -14.33 -25.24 9.90
N MET A 75 -13.17 -24.61 10.03
CA MET A 75 -12.09 -24.60 9.04
C MET A 75 -10.79 -25.13 9.66
N ALA A 76 -9.99 -25.82 8.85
CA ALA A 76 -8.64 -26.24 9.21
C ALA A 76 -7.62 -25.34 8.53
N THR A 77 -6.61 -24.87 9.26
CA THR A 77 -5.38 -24.40 8.60
C THR A 77 -4.66 -25.60 8.01
N HIS A 78 -4.07 -25.42 6.83
CA HIS A 78 -3.25 -26.41 6.16
C HIS A 78 -1.89 -26.65 6.87
N GLN A 79 -1.47 -25.75 7.78
CA GLN A 79 -0.24 -25.85 8.59
C GLN A 79 -0.39 -26.55 9.94
N ALA A 80 -1.56 -27.13 10.26
CA ALA A 80 -1.78 -27.72 11.58
C ALA A 80 -0.80 -28.86 11.94
N CYS A 81 -0.18 -29.49 10.93
CA CYS A 81 0.81 -30.56 11.16
C CYS A 81 2.25 -30.06 11.42
N ASP A 82 2.44 -28.74 11.45
CA ASP A 82 3.71 -28.11 11.79
C ASP A 82 4.03 -28.25 13.29
N ASP A 83 2.99 -28.39 14.11
CA ASP A 83 3.05 -28.95 15.46
C ASP A 83 1.75 -29.74 15.75
N TRP A 84 1.86 -31.06 15.59
CA TRP A 84 0.74 -31.98 15.83
C TRP A 84 0.15 -31.84 17.23
N ASP A 85 0.98 -31.70 18.27
CA ASP A 85 0.52 -31.77 19.66
C ASP A 85 -0.25 -30.52 20.08
N LYS A 86 0.10 -29.37 19.50
CA LYS A 86 -0.56 -28.09 19.79
C LYS A 86 -1.81 -27.88 18.94
N MET A 87 -1.76 -28.22 17.65
CA MET A 87 -2.80 -27.83 16.70
C MET A 87 -3.74 -28.98 16.30
N ILE A 88 -3.36 -30.25 16.50
CA ILE A 88 -4.19 -31.42 16.13
C ILE A 88 -4.52 -32.29 17.36
N GLY A 89 -3.53 -32.98 17.92
CA GLY A 89 -3.64 -33.89 19.06
C GLY A 89 -4.78 -34.91 18.94
N ASP A 90 -5.81 -34.78 19.77
CA ASP A 90 -6.99 -35.65 19.84
C ASP A 90 -8.23 -35.07 19.12
N ASP A 91 -8.09 -33.96 18.39
CA ASP A 91 -9.17 -33.37 17.60
C ASP A 91 -9.63 -34.29 16.46
N GLU A 92 -10.80 -34.92 16.61
CA GLU A 92 -11.31 -35.89 15.64
C GLU A 92 -11.49 -35.29 14.22
N GLY A 93 -11.87 -34.01 14.12
CA GLY A 93 -12.10 -33.33 12.85
C GLY A 93 -10.80 -33.17 12.07
N LEU A 94 -9.78 -32.62 12.72
CA LEU A 94 -8.44 -32.44 12.14
C LEU A 94 -7.75 -33.78 11.89
N ARG A 95 -7.79 -34.71 12.84
CA ARG A 95 -7.25 -36.07 12.65
C ARG A 95 -7.87 -36.76 11.43
N SER A 96 -9.18 -36.62 11.23
CA SER A 96 -9.83 -37.19 10.05
C SER A 96 -9.27 -36.67 8.73
N ILE A 97 -8.64 -35.50 8.72
CA ILE A 97 -8.04 -34.86 7.53
C ILE A 97 -6.55 -35.24 7.41
N TYR A 98 -5.82 -35.17 8.53
CA TYR A 98 -4.36 -35.26 8.57
C TYR A 98 -3.79 -36.67 8.77
N ASP A 99 -4.52 -37.60 9.38
CA ASP A 99 -4.03 -38.97 9.62
C ASP A 99 -3.60 -39.62 8.30
N TRP A 100 -2.37 -40.11 8.22
CA TRP A 100 -1.77 -40.61 6.97
C TRP A 100 -2.59 -41.75 6.31
N GLU A 101 -3.02 -42.74 7.11
CA GLU A 101 -3.69 -43.93 6.59
C GLU A 101 -5.17 -43.70 6.26
N THR A 102 -5.84 -42.80 6.99
CA THR A 102 -7.30 -42.68 6.95
C THR A 102 -7.81 -41.32 6.50
N GLY A 103 -6.93 -40.32 6.47
CA GLY A 103 -7.24 -38.95 6.08
C GLY A 103 -7.23 -38.72 4.58
N ILE A 104 -7.02 -37.46 4.18
CA ILE A 104 -6.99 -37.08 2.77
C ILE A 104 -5.62 -37.46 2.17
N PRO A 105 -5.58 -38.38 1.19
CA PRO A 105 -4.33 -38.85 0.59
C PRO A 105 -3.56 -37.71 -0.07
N PHE A 106 -2.23 -37.77 -0.05
CA PHE A 106 -1.37 -36.80 -0.73
C PHE A 106 -1.66 -36.67 -2.24
N ALA A 107 -2.14 -37.73 -2.89
CA ALA A 107 -2.53 -37.72 -4.29
C ALA A 107 -3.77 -36.87 -4.59
N ASP A 108 -4.62 -36.63 -3.58
CA ASP A 108 -5.85 -35.85 -3.69
C ASP A 108 -5.67 -34.39 -3.28
N ARG A 109 -4.50 -34.04 -2.71
CA ARG A 109 -4.10 -32.66 -2.37
C ARG A 109 -3.57 -31.97 -3.62
N PHE A 110 -4.40 -31.12 -4.23
CA PHE A 110 -4.10 -30.46 -5.50
C PHE A 110 -3.12 -29.30 -5.34
N ALA A 111 -3.37 -28.45 -4.35
CA ALA A 111 -2.53 -27.33 -3.90
C ALA A 111 -2.63 -27.17 -2.38
N THR A 112 -2.45 -25.96 -1.85
CA THR A 112 -2.13 -25.70 -0.44
C THR A 112 -3.30 -25.76 0.54
N HIS A 113 -4.41 -25.06 0.26
CA HIS A 113 -5.42 -24.73 1.28
C HIS A 113 -6.45 -25.84 1.51
N ILE A 114 -6.88 -26.06 2.76
CA ILE A 114 -8.01 -26.93 3.08
C ILE A 114 -9.29 -26.10 3.03
N LEU A 115 -10.17 -26.38 2.08
CA LEU A 115 -11.39 -25.63 1.86
C LEU A 115 -12.61 -26.42 2.33
N THR A 116 -13.38 -25.84 3.24
CA THR A 116 -14.63 -26.40 3.76
C THR A 116 -15.77 -26.02 2.83
N GLY A 117 -16.53 -27.00 2.35
CA GLY A 117 -17.57 -26.83 1.33
C GLY A 117 -17.46 -27.83 0.16
N PRO A 118 -18.10 -27.54 -0.99
CA PRO A 118 -18.83 -26.30 -1.28
C PRO A 118 -20.23 -26.26 -0.65
N ILE A 119 -20.72 -25.05 -0.40
CA ILE A 119 -22.07 -24.74 0.06
C ILE A 119 -22.88 -24.26 -1.15
N ALA A 120 -23.99 -24.94 -1.44
CA ALA A 120 -24.92 -24.51 -2.48
C ALA A 120 -25.97 -23.55 -1.93
N VAL A 121 -26.13 -22.41 -2.61
CA VAL A 121 -27.12 -21.38 -2.29
C VAL A 121 -28.33 -21.52 -3.19
N CYS A 122 -29.48 -21.78 -2.59
CA CYS A 122 -30.72 -22.03 -3.31
C CYS A 122 -31.14 -20.85 -4.18
N GLY A 123 -31.35 -21.12 -5.47
CA GLY A 123 -31.81 -20.13 -6.45
C GLY A 123 -30.72 -19.21 -7.02
N ALA A 124 -29.44 -19.42 -6.65
CA ALA A 124 -28.32 -18.70 -7.22
C ALA A 124 -28.09 -19.12 -8.67
N GLU A 125 -28.01 -18.14 -9.56
CA GLU A 125 -27.77 -18.30 -10.99
C GLU A 125 -26.63 -17.39 -11.46
N PRO A 126 -25.94 -17.75 -12.56
CA PRO A 126 -24.88 -16.91 -13.12
C PRO A 126 -25.37 -15.47 -13.37
N GLY A 127 -24.63 -14.49 -12.87
CA GLY A 127 -24.99 -13.06 -12.94
C GLY A 127 -25.57 -12.48 -11.65
N ASP A 128 -26.02 -13.32 -10.71
CA ASP A 128 -26.37 -12.89 -9.36
C ASP A 128 -25.12 -12.48 -8.57
N VAL A 129 -25.32 -11.87 -7.40
CA VAL A 129 -24.26 -11.59 -6.42
C VAL A 129 -24.56 -12.32 -5.12
N LEU A 130 -23.55 -12.99 -4.57
CA LEU A 130 -23.61 -13.54 -3.23
C LEU A 130 -23.01 -12.54 -2.23
N GLN A 131 -23.81 -12.17 -1.24
CA GLN A 131 -23.41 -11.37 -0.10
C GLN A 131 -23.14 -12.31 1.09
N VAL A 132 -21.95 -12.24 1.67
CA VAL A 132 -21.51 -13.06 2.80
C VAL A 132 -21.08 -12.15 3.95
N GLU A 133 -21.91 -12.05 4.99
CA GLU A 133 -21.63 -11.26 6.20
C GLU A 133 -20.91 -12.15 7.23
N ILE A 134 -19.70 -11.74 7.63
CA ILE A 134 -18.91 -12.43 8.65
C ILE A 134 -19.30 -11.87 10.02
N MET A 135 -20.06 -12.64 10.79
CA MET A 135 -20.58 -12.20 12.08
C MET A 135 -19.61 -12.47 13.24
N ASP A 136 -18.89 -13.59 13.16
CA ASP A 136 -17.98 -14.03 14.23
C ASP A 136 -16.91 -14.97 13.65
N LEU A 137 -15.72 -14.95 14.25
CA LEU A 137 -14.60 -15.80 13.86
C LEU A 137 -13.74 -16.08 15.10
N GLN A 138 -13.62 -17.36 15.45
CA GLN A 138 -12.98 -17.79 16.70
C GLN A 138 -11.87 -18.81 16.42
N PRO A 139 -10.65 -18.61 16.96
CA PRO A 139 -9.60 -19.63 16.93
C PRO A 139 -10.09 -20.95 17.51
N ARG A 140 -9.77 -22.05 16.83
CA ARG A 140 -10.10 -23.40 17.30
C ARG A 140 -9.18 -23.75 18.47
N PRO A 141 -9.70 -24.15 19.63
CA PRO A 141 -8.85 -24.58 20.75
C PRO A 141 -8.10 -25.86 20.39
N GLY A 142 -6.79 -25.90 20.71
CA GLY A 142 -6.01 -27.13 20.65
C GLY A 142 -6.34 -28.09 21.81
N PRO A 143 -5.66 -29.25 21.89
CA PRO A 143 -5.96 -30.31 22.87
C PRO A 143 -5.92 -29.86 24.34
N ASN A 144 -5.08 -28.88 24.64
CA ASN A 144 -4.93 -28.33 26.00
C ASN A 144 -5.88 -27.16 26.30
N GLY A 145 -6.82 -26.85 25.40
CA GLY A 145 -7.74 -25.71 25.48
C GLY A 145 -7.13 -24.37 25.04
N THR A 146 -5.84 -24.34 24.70
CA THR A 146 -5.15 -23.17 24.14
C THR A 146 -5.15 -23.25 22.62
N SER A 147 -5.45 -22.14 21.95
CA SER A 147 -5.33 -22.04 20.49
C SER A 147 -3.91 -21.68 20.08
N TYR A 148 -3.46 -22.22 18.96
CA TYR A 148 -2.16 -21.96 18.38
C TYR A 148 -2.28 -21.66 16.89
N GLY A 149 -1.32 -20.94 16.35
CA GLY A 149 -1.14 -20.78 14.91
C GLY A 149 0.32 -21.00 14.51
N SER A 150 0.53 -21.16 13.23
CA SER A 150 1.85 -21.33 12.60
C SER A 150 2.08 -20.17 11.64
N ASN A 151 3.30 -19.70 11.52
CA ASN A 151 3.71 -18.76 10.48
C ASN A 151 4.98 -19.33 9.86
N MET A 152 4.97 -19.51 8.55
CA MET A 152 6.06 -20.10 7.80
C MET A 152 6.65 -19.08 6.84
N GLY A 153 7.93 -18.75 7.05
CA GLY A 153 8.74 -18.12 6.02
C GLY A 153 9.11 -19.17 4.98
N GLY A 154 8.33 -19.27 3.90
CA GLY A 154 8.46 -20.30 2.87
C GLY A 154 9.17 -19.81 1.61
N PHE A 155 9.63 -20.73 0.75
CA PHE A 155 10.33 -20.40 -0.51
C PHE A 155 9.51 -19.56 -1.51
N TRP A 156 8.18 -19.49 -1.33
CA TRP A 156 7.28 -18.67 -2.14
C TRP A 156 7.11 -17.25 -1.61
N GLY A 157 7.60 -16.96 -0.40
CA GLY A 157 7.57 -15.64 0.19
C GLY A 157 8.41 -14.63 -0.58
N TYR A 158 8.07 -13.35 -0.42
CA TYR A 158 8.69 -12.26 -1.17
C TYR A 158 10.19 -12.09 -0.86
N GLN A 159 10.65 -12.51 0.32
CA GLN A 159 12.05 -12.50 0.71
C GLN A 159 12.97 -13.23 -0.29
N TYR A 160 12.47 -14.28 -0.95
CA TYR A 160 13.24 -15.03 -1.96
C TYR A 160 13.45 -14.28 -3.27
N ARG A 161 12.84 -13.09 -3.42
CA ARG A 161 13.03 -12.19 -4.56
C ARG A 161 14.03 -11.07 -4.29
N VAL A 162 14.64 -11.06 -3.10
CA VAL A 162 15.61 -10.04 -2.69
C VAL A 162 16.83 -10.72 -2.07
N LEU A 163 17.92 -9.98 -1.92
CA LEU A 163 19.11 -10.50 -1.24
C LEU A 163 18.92 -10.46 0.28
N ASN A 164 19.46 -11.47 0.98
CA ASN A 164 19.54 -11.49 2.44
C ASN A 164 20.49 -10.39 2.97
N ARG A 165 20.62 -10.26 4.29
CA ARG A 165 21.45 -9.22 4.92
C ARG A 165 22.93 -9.28 4.49
N GLU A 166 23.43 -10.46 4.14
CA GLU A 166 24.80 -10.70 3.67
C GLU A 166 25.00 -10.39 2.17
N GLY A 167 23.93 -10.07 1.44
CA GLY A 167 23.98 -9.83 0.00
C GLY A 167 23.95 -11.13 -0.84
N GLU A 168 23.46 -12.22 -0.26
CA GLU A 168 23.33 -13.54 -0.90
C GLU A 168 21.86 -13.85 -1.23
N VAL A 169 21.62 -14.79 -2.15
CA VAL A 169 20.28 -15.29 -2.46
C VAL A 169 19.80 -16.18 -1.32
N TRP A 170 18.52 -16.11 -0.98
CA TRP A 170 17.93 -16.98 0.03
C TRP A 170 17.95 -18.46 -0.39
N LYS A 171 18.17 -19.36 0.57
CA LYS A 171 18.36 -20.80 0.33
C LYS A 171 17.06 -21.56 0.60
N ALA A 172 16.65 -22.38 -0.37
CA ALA A 172 15.48 -23.26 -0.30
C ALA A 172 15.75 -24.60 -1.00
N GLY A 173 16.90 -25.22 -0.68
CA GLY A 173 17.33 -26.48 -1.28
C GLY A 173 17.37 -26.44 -2.81
N GLU A 174 16.76 -27.44 -3.46
CA GLU A 174 16.75 -27.58 -4.92
C GLU A 174 16.05 -26.41 -5.65
N ARG A 175 15.16 -25.67 -4.97
CA ARG A 175 14.43 -24.54 -5.58
C ARG A 175 15.34 -23.38 -5.94
N THR A 176 16.37 -23.14 -5.13
CA THR A 176 17.33 -22.07 -5.35
C THR A 176 18.72 -22.60 -5.74
N GLY A 177 18.82 -23.91 -6.04
CA GLY A 177 20.07 -24.56 -6.47
C GLY A 177 21.06 -24.86 -5.35
N HIS A 178 20.59 -24.89 -4.10
CA HIS A 178 21.36 -25.05 -2.87
C HIS A 178 21.03 -26.38 -2.16
N GLU A 179 20.95 -27.48 -2.90
CA GLU A 179 20.54 -28.83 -2.43
C GLU A 179 21.37 -29.38 -1.25
N ASP A 180 22.64 -28.98 -1.17
CA ASP A 180 23.61 -29.44 -0.16
C ASP A 180 23.79 -28.45 1.02
N GLU A 181 23.04 -27.35 1.04
CA GLU A 181 23.14 -26.30 2.06
C GLU A 181 21.91 -26.30 2.99
N PRO A 182 22.03 -25.77 4.23
CA PRO A 182 20.89 -25.60 5.12
C PRO A 182 19.84 -24.67 4.49
N ASP A 183 18.58 -25.08 4.61
CA ASP A 183 17.43 -24.28 4.18
C ASP A 183 17.25 -23.05 5.10
N GLU A 184 16.80 -21.95 4.51
CA GLU A 184 16.50 -20.72 5.24
C GLU A 184 15.01 -20.57 5.58
N GLU A 185 14.16 -21.50 5.12
CA GLU A 185 12.79 -21.65 5.57
C GLU A 185 12.73 -21.83 7.10
N PHE A 186 11.67 -21.31 7.72
CA PHE A 186 11.44 -21.42 9.16
C PHE A 186 9.96 -21.49 9.49
N ILE A 187 9.66 -21.97 10.69
CA ILE A 187 8.31 -21.96 11.28
C ILE A 187 8.35 -21.24 12.62
N ALA A 188 7.41 -20.32 12.81
CA ALA A 188 7.12 -19.60 14.05
C ALA A 188 5.77 -20.08 14.61
N ILE A 189 5.79 -20.64 15.81
CA ILE A 189 4.57 -21.09 16.50
C ILE A 189 4.08 -19.98 17.43
N TRP A 190 2.83 -19.58 17.23
CA TRP A 190 2.19 -18.50 17.97
C TRP A 190 1.14 -19.05 18.93
N ARG A 191 1.23 -18.66 20.19
CA ARG A 191 0.20 -18.92 21.19
C ARG A 191 -0.85 -17.83 21.13
N LEU A 192 -2.11 -18.23 21.00
CA LEU A 192 -3.24 -17.31 20.90
C LEU A 192 -4.00 -17.27 22.23
N SER A 193 -4.31 -16.06 22.70
CA SER A 193 -5.02 -15.87 23.96
C SER A 193 -5.96 -14.68 23.92
N GLU A 194 -7.04 -14.74 24.69
CA GLU A 194 -8.00 -13.65 24.83
C GLU A 194 -7.84 -12.97 26.20
N GLU A 195 -7.72 -11.65 26.18
CA GLU A 195 -7.70 -10.80 27.36
C GLU A 195 -8.75 -9.68 27.23
N ASN A 196 -9.76 -9.69 28.11
CA ASN A 196 -10.82 -8.68 28.15
C ASN A 196 -11.53 -8.44 26.80
N GLY A 197 -11.82 -9.51 26.02
CA GLY A 197 -12.48 -9.39 24.72
C GLY A 197 -11.55 -9.03 23.56
N THR A 198 -10.24 -8.90 23.80
CA THR A 198 -9.24 -8.67 22.75
C THR A 198 -8.33 -9.89 22.66
N TRP A 199 -8.12 -10.39 21.45
CA TRP A 199 -7.21 -11.48 21.20
C TRP A 199 -5.79 -11.00 20.92
N PHE A 200 -4.81 -11.73 21.43
CA PHE A 200 -3.39 -11.49 21.26
C PHE A 200 -2.67 -12.78 20.82
N GLY A 201 -1.66 -12.60 19.98
CA GLY A 201 -0.70 -13.63 19.61
C GLY A 201 0.63 -13.36 20.28
N GLU A 202 1.23 -14.39 20.89
CA GLU A 202 2.56 -14.35 21.47
C GLU A 202 3.43 -15.41 20.81
N LEU A 203 4.64 -15.03 20.40
CA LEU A 203 5.58 -15.99 19.80
C LEU A 203 6.04 -16.99 20.86
N ASP A 204 5.70 -18.27 20.68
CA ASP A 204 6.01 -19.36 21.63
C ASP A 204 7.44 -19.88 21.39
N TYR A 205 7.75 -20.21 20.13
CA TYR A 205 9.12 -20.52 19.67
C TYR A 205 9.19 -20.51 18.14
N MET A 206 10.40 -20.57 17.61
CA MET A 206 10.66 -20.77 16.19
C MET A 206 11.56 -21.99 15.96
N PHE A 207 11.59 -22.52 14.74
CA PHE A 207 12.56 -23.51 14.31
C PHE A 207 12.84 -23.42 12.81
N ASP A 208 14.04 -23.82 12.40
CA ASP A 208 14.39 -23.96 10.98
C ASP A 208 13.61 -25.14 10.38
N TYR A 209 13.06 -24.96 9.19
CA TYR A 209 12.30 -26.03 8.53
C TYR A 209 13.22 -27.24 8.30
N PRO A 210 12.87 -28.44 8.82
CA PRO A 210 13.76 -29.59 8.73
C PRO A 210 13.60 -30.32 7.41
N SER A 211 14.64 -31.06 6.99
CA SER A 211 14.47 -32.07 5.96
C SER A 211 13.58 -33.20 6.47
N ILE A 212 12.41 -33.37 5.84
CA ILE A 212 11.38 -34.35 6.23
C ILE A 212 11.49 -35.59 5.34
N ILE A 213 11.43 -36.76 5.97
CA ILE A 213 11.16 -38.05 5.34
C ILE A 213 9.67 -38.31 5.45
N ASP A 214 8.96 -38.39 4.32
CA ASP A 214 7.54 -38.72 4.32
C ASP A 214 7.28 -40.24 4.43
N PRO A 215 6.04 -40.69 4.69
CA PRO A 215 5.75 -42.11 4.84
C PRO A 215 5.94 -42.96 3.56
N THR A 216 6.17 -42.32 2.41
CA THR A 216 6.57 -43.00 1.15
C THR A 216 8.08 -43.23 1.05
N GLY A 217 8.84 -42.67 2.00
CA GLY A 217 10.30 -42.67 2.04
C GLY A 217 10.93 -41.55 1.22
N ARG A 218 10.15 -40.58 0.73
CA ARG A 218 10.69 -39.42 0.01
C ARG A 218 11.29 -38.45 1.03
N VAL A 219 12.51 -38.00 0.75
CA VAL A 219 13.15 -36.90 1.49
C VAL A 219 12.84 -35.58 0.78
N SER A 220 12.41 -34.57 1.53
CA SER A 220 12.23 -33.20 1.05
C SER A 220 13.01 -32.26 1.95
N THR A 221 13.84 -31.39 1.38
CA THR A 221 14.68 -30.43 2.13
C THR A 221 13.99 -29.09 2.39
N PHE A 222 12.88 -28.84 1.69
CA PHE A 222 11.99 -27.67 1.81
C PHE A 222 10.53 -28.14 1.80
N ARG A 223 9.56 -27.25 2.01
CA ARG A 223 8.14 -27.63 1.98
C ARG A 223 7.63 -27.93 0.56
N VAL A 224 7.60 -29.22 0.21
CA VAL A 224 7.09 -29.69 -1.09
C VAL A 224 5.58 -30.02 -1.08
N LYS A 225 5.07 -30.55 0.04
CA LYS A 225 3.69 -31.04 0.14
C LYS A 225 2.97 -30.42 1.34
N PRO A 226 1.81 -29.77 1.13
CA PRO A 226 1.03 -29.19 2.22
C PRO A 226 0.53 -30.27 3.18
N GLY A 227 0.50 -29.94 4.46
CA GLY A 227 0.13 -30.86 5.53
C GLY A 227 1.08 -32.04 5.72
N SER A 228 2.36 -31.88 5.38
CA SER A 228 3.42 -32.79 5.84
C SER A 228 3.67 -32.53 7.31
N CYS A 229 3.84 -33.60 8.10
CA CYS A 229 3.91 -33.50 9.55
C CYS A 229 5.36 -33.41 10.02
N VAL A 230 5.65 -32.46 10.90
CA VAL A 230 6.97 -32.32 11.50
C VAL A 230 7.10 -33.32 12.65
N ALA A 231 8.04 -34.26 12.49
CA ALA A 231 8.38 -35.23 13.51
C ALA A 231 9.34 -34.62 14.53
N HIS A 232 8.81 -33.90 15.52
CA HIS A 232 9.62 -33.24 16.54
C HIS A 232 10.50 -34.22 17.33
N THR A 233 11.78 -33.88 17.49
CA THR A 233 12.81 -34.73 18.12
C THR A 233 13.16 -34.33 19.56
N TYR A 234 12.49 -33.31 20.12
CA TYR A 234 12.73 -32.82 21.48
C TYR A 234 11.81 -33.48 22.52
N GLU A 235 12.25 -33.53 23.78
CA GLU A 235 11.46 -34.11 24.88
C GLU A 235 10.16 -33.30 25.12
N GLY A 236 9.02 -34.00 25.14
CA GLY A 236 7.71 -33.40 25.41
C GLY A 236 6.72 -33.44 24.24
N PHE A 237 7.19 -33.74 23.03
CA PHE A 237 6.35 -33.96 21.85
C PHE A 237 5.93 -35.44 21.72
N SER A 238 4.76 -35.71 21.14
CA SER A 238 4.28 -37.06 20.88
C SER A 238 5.02 -37.72 19.72
N ALA A 239 5.02 -39.06 19.73
CA ALA A 239 5.59 -39.85 18.65
C ALA A 239 4.62 -40.03 17.47
N VAL A 240 3.46 -39.38 17.47
CA VAL A 240 2.39 -39.64 16.49
C VAL A 240 2.84 -39.36 15.05
N PRO A 241 3.51 -38.23 14.72
CA PRO A 241 4.10 -38.04 13.40
C PRO A 241 5.06 -39.16 13.00
N GLN A 242 5.94 -39.61 13.90
CA GLN A 242 6.85 -40.74 13.66
C GLN A 242 6.13 -42.06 13.43
N GLU A 243 5.07 -42.33 14.20
CA GLU A 243 4.23 -43.51 14.05
C GLU A 243 3.45 -43.51 12.73
N MET A 244 3.09 -42.33 12.21
CA MET A 244 2.52 -42.16 10.86
C MET A 244 3.54 -42.35 9.74
N GLY A 245 4.83 -42.45 10.07
CA GLY A 245 5.93 -42.65 9.12
C GLY A 245 6.62 -41.37 8.67
N PHE A 246 6.33 -40.22 9.29
CA PHE A 246 7.12 -39.01 9.09
C PHE A 246 8.38 -39.03 9.96
N ASP A 247 9.53 -38.64 9.43
CA ASP A 247 10.76 -38.52 10.22
C ASP A 247 11.56 -37.29 9.79
N THR A 248 12.57 -36.92 10.56
CA THR A 248 13.50 -35.85 10.21
C THR A 248 14.89 -36.43 9.95
N VAL A 249 15.58 -35.96 8.91
CA VAL A 249 16.91 -36.45 8.55
C VAL A 249 17.96 -36.08 9.61
N ALA A 250 17.77 -34.95 10.28
CA ALA A 250 18.66 -34.43 11.31
C ALA A 250 17.86 -33.80 12.46
N PRO A 251 18.47 -33.62 13.64
CA PRO A 251 17.83 -32.88 14.73
C PRO A 251 17.40 -31.48 14.30
N ILE A 252 16.20 -31.07 14.71
CA ILE A 252 15.62 -29.76 14.39
C ILE A 252 16.33 -28.67 15.21
N ASN A 253 16.66 -27.56 14.56
CA ASN A 253 17.24 -26.39 15.21
C ASN A 253 16.14 -25.45 15.72
N TYR A 254 15.97 -25.37 17.05
CA TYR A 254 14.92 -24.56 17.68
C TYR A 254 15.48 -23.26 18.28
N THR A 255 14.75 -22.17 18.08
CA THR A 255 14.89 -20.90 18.81
C THR A 255 13.83 -20.87 19.92
N LYS A 256 14.20 -21.37 21.10
CA LYS A 256 13.29 -21.47 22.27
C LYS A 256 13.23 -20.22 23.13
N ASP A 257 14.30 -19.45 23.15
CA ASP A 257 14.34 -18.13 23.77
C ASP A 257 13.93 -17.09 22.70
N ALA A 258 12.77 -17.32 22.07
CA ALA A 258 12.28 -16.47 21.00
C ALA A 258 12.03 -15.04 21.52
N PRO A 259 12.14 -14.02 20.64
CA PRO A 259 11.83 -12.66 21.02
C PRO A 259 10.40 -12.61 21.61
N PRO A 260 10.18 -11.87 22.72
CA PRO A 260 8.88 -11.77 23.38
C PRO A 260 7.91 -10.88 22.57
N PHE A 261 7.64 -11.26 21.32
CA PHE A 261 6.68 -10.59 20.46
C PHE A 261 5.28 -10.80 20.97
N ARG A 262 4.50 -9.72 20.96
CA ARG A 262 3.08 -9.76 21.30
C ARG A 262 2.31 -8.87 20.34
N ILE A 263 1.43 -9.48 19.55
CA ILE A 263 0.64 -8.79 18.53
C ILE A 263 -0.84 -8.80 18.90
N LYS A 264 -1.56 -7.74 18.55
CA LYS A 264 -3.02 -7.77 18.55
C LYS A 264 -3.49 -8.58 17.35
N LEU A 265 -4.38 -9.55 17.55
CA LEU A 265 -4.90 -10.35 16.45
C LEU A 265 -5.93 -9.58 15.62
N ASN A 266 -5.98 -9.92 14.33
CA ASN A 266 -6.97 -9.53 13.35
C ASN A 266 -7.47 -10.80 12.64
N PRO A 267 -8.27 -11.65 13.33
CA PRO A 267 -8.76 -12.90 12.75
C PRO A 267 -9.52 -12.67 11.44
N HIS A 268 -9.14 -13.37 10.39
CA HIS A 268 -9.77 -13.26 9.07
C HIS A 268 -9.73 -14.58 8.30
N ILE A 269 -10.48 -14.61 7.20
CA ILE A 269 -10.54 -15.74 6.27
C ILE A 269 -9.73 -15.35 5.03
N GLY A 270 -8.55 -15.94 4.85
CA GLY A 270 -7.69 -15.71 3.69
C GLY A 270 -8.34 -16.23 2.41
N ASN A 271 -8.84 -17.47 2.46
CA ASN A 271 -9.47 -18.12 1.32
C ASN A 271 -10.99 -18.22 1.43
N MET A 272 -11.73 -17.34 0.76
CA MET A 272 -13.20 -17.42 0.66
C MET A 272 -13.66 -17.02 -0.74
N GLY A 273 -14.34 -17.94 -1.44
CA GLY A 273 -14.74 -17.71 -2.82
C GLY A 273 -15.79 -18.67 -3.35
N LEU A 274 -16.24 -18.38 -4.57
CA LEU A 274 -17.20 -19.18 -5.31
C LEU A 274 -16.49 -20.01 -6.37
N ALA A 275 -16.97 -21.23 -6.62
CA ALA A 275 -16.45 -22.02 -7.73
C ALA A 275 -16.67 -21.27 -9.06
N PRO A 276 -15.61 -21.03 -9.85
CA PRO A 276 -15.72 -20.31 -11.11
C PRO A 276 -16.38 -21.16 -12.21
N ASP A 277 -16.83 -20.53 -13.29
CA ASP A 277 -17.24 -21.23 -14.52
C ASP A 277 -16.01 -21.71 -15.31
N TYR A 278 -15.26 -22.65 -14.75
CA TYR A 278 -14.05 -23.22 -15.31
C TYR A 278 -14.14 -24.75 -15.43
N GLU A 279 -13.58 -25.32 -16.50
CA GLU A 279 -13.54 -26.78 -16.70
C GLU A 279 -12.39 -27.40 -15.91
N GLY A 280 -12.72 -28.02 -14.77
CA GLY A 280 -11.80 -28.79 -13.94
C GLY A 280 -11.38 -28.05 -12.67
N LYS A 281 -10.30 -28.55 -12.05
CA LYS A 281 -9.77 -28.00 -10.80
C LYS A 281 -9.04 -26.69 -11.04
N VAL A 282 -9.33 -25.70 -10.21
CA VAL A 282 -8.60 -24.43 -10.13
C VAL A 282 -7.80 -24.41 -8.85
N ASN A 283 -6.50 -24.12 -8.95
CA ASN A 283 -5.57 -24.01 -7.82
C ASN A 283 -6.10 -23.02 -6.77
N SER A 284 -6.11 -23.42 -5.49
CA SER A 284 -6.63 -22.56 -4.41
C SER A 284 -5.71 -21.42 -4.03
N VAL A 285 -4.46 -21.40 -4.51
CA VAL A 285 -3.47 -20.37 -4.13
C VAL A 285 -3.76 -19.02 -4.79
N PRO A 286 -3.91 -18.89 -6.11
CA PRO A 286 -4.12 -17.57 -6.71
C PRO A 286 -5.54 -17.06 -6.46
N PRO A 287 -5.75 -15.80 -6.04
CA PRO A 287 -7.08 -15.19 -6.02
C PRO A 287 -7.70 -15.09 -7.41
N MET A 288 -9.03 -15.20 -7.43
CA MET A 288 -9.88 -15.16 -8.63
C MET A 288 -10.89 -14.00 -8.56
N ALA A 289 -11.47 -13.65 -9.71
CA ALA A 289 -12.59 -12.71 -9.78
C ALA A 289 -13.81 -13.14 -8.94
N SER A 290 -13.96 -14.45 -8.71
CA SER A 290 -15.01 -15.05 -7.87
C SER A 290 -14.64 -15.18 -6.38
N GLY A 291 -13.51 -14.60 -5.95
CA GLY A 291 -12.95 -14.71 -4.58
C GLY A 291 -11.75 -15.65 -4.52
N GLY A 292 -11.62 -16.43 -3.45
CA GLY A 292 -10.49 -17.34 -3.23
C GLY A 292 -9.52 -16.76 -2.20
N ASN A 293 -8.22 -17.00 -2.39
CA ASN A 293 -7.13 -16.56 -1.51
C ASN A 293 -6.90 -15.05 -1.64
N LEU A 294 -7.73 -14.26 -0.97
CA LEU A 294 -7.60 -12.81 -1.02
C LEU A 294 -6.51 -12.32 -0.07
N ASP A 295 -6.38 -12.99 1.07
CA ASP A 295 -5.41 -12.71 2.14
C ASP A 295 -5.41 -11.23 2.55
N ASP A 296 -6.63 -10.69 2.67
CA ASP A 296 -6.84 -9.38 3.27
C ASP A 296 -7.27 -9.56 4.72
N LYS A 297 -6.43 -9.05 5.62
CA LYS A 297 -6.65 -9.04 7.06
C LYS A 297 -7.96 -8.39 7.53
N ARG A 298 -8.63 -7.67 6.63
CA ARG A 298 -9.93 -7.01 6.85
C ARG A 298 -11.12 -7.96 6.61
N ILE A 299 -10.92 -9.15 6.04
CA ILE A 299 -11.98 -10.15 5.78
C ILE A 299 -12.27 -10.95 7.05
N GLY A 300 -12.66 -10.24 8.11
CA GLY A 300 -12.98 -10.76 9.42
C GLY A 300 -14.36 -10.30 9.93
N PRO A 301 -14.66 -10.52 11.23
CA PRO A 301 -15.93 -10.13 11.82
C PRO A 301 -16.28 -8.65 11.60
N GLY A 302 -17.49 -8.37 11.14
CA GLY A 302 -17.98 -7.02 10.79
C GLY A 302 -17.81 -6.66 9.31
N THR A 303 -17.15 -7.51 8.53
CA THR A 303 -17.01 -7.34 7.08
C THR A 303 -18.06 -8.17 6.33
N THR A 304 -18.62 -7.58 5.28
CA THR A 304 -19.50 -8.24 4.31
C THR A 304 -18.79 -8.33 2.97
N MET A 305 -18.67 -9.53 2.41
CA MET A 305 -18.08 -9.76 1.10
C MET A 305 -19.15 -9.93 0.01
N TYR A 306 -18.88 -9.39 -1.18
CA TYR A 306 -19.70 -9.55 -2.37
C TYR A 306 -18.94 -10.30 -3.45
N TYR A 307 -19.50 -11.43 -3.90
CA TYR A 307 -18.92 -12.27 -4.94
C TYR A 307 -19.88 -12.43 -6.12
N ARG A 308 -19.36 -12.39 -7.34
CA ARG A 308 -20.17 -12.62 -8.54
C ARG A 308 -20.43 -14.11 -8.71
N VAL A 309 -21.70 -14.50 -8.84
CA VAL A 309 -22.07 -15.89 -9.10
C VAL A 309 -21.81 -16.21 -10.57
N GLU A 310 -20.99 -17.23 -10.84
CA GLU A 310 -20.68 -17.71 -12.19
C GLU A 310 -21.35 -19.05 -12.52
N VAL A 311 -21.69 -19.85 -11.50
CA VAL A 311 -22.28 -21.18 -11.65
C VAL A 311 -23.56 -21.35 -10.83
N PRO A 312 -24.51 -22.20 -11.26
CA PRO A 312 -25.72 -22.47 -10.49
C PRO A 312 -25.41 -22.95 -9.08
N GLY A 313 -26.09 -22.38 -8.09
CA GLY A 313 -25.87 -22.69 -6.68
C GLY A 313 -24.67 -21.98 -6.04
N ALA A 314 -23.91 -21.15 -6.78
CA ALA A 314 -22.73 -20.39 -6.34
C ALA A 314 -21.53 -21.24 -5.87
N LEU A 315 -21.75 -22.32 -5.12
CA LEU A 315 -20.73 -23.25 -4.62
C LEU A 315 -19.63 -22.54 -3.81
N LEU A 316 -20.03 -21.93 -2.70
CA LEU A 316 -19.16 -21.22 -1.77
C LEU A 316 -18.27 -22.20 -0.99
N SER A 317 -16.96 -21.96 -1.00
CA SER A 317 -16.00 -22.65 -0.12
C SER A 317 -15.14 -21.65 0.62
N LEU A 318 -14.64 -22.06 1.79
CA LEU A 318 -13.74 -21.23 2.58
C LEU A 318 -12.77 -22.05 3.44
N GLY A 319 -11.60 -21.47 3.69
CA GLY A 319 -10.53 -22.05 4.47
C GLY A 319 -9.45 -21.00 4.72
N ASP A 320 -8.24 -21.46 5.03
CA ASP A 320 -7.08 -20.59 5.19
C ASP A 320 -7.31 -19.43 6.17
N ALA A 321 -7.74 -19.78 7.37
CA ALA A 321 -8.03 -18.79 8.38
C ALA A 321 -6.73 -18.36 9.07
N HIS A 322 -6.59 -17.05 9.27
CA HIS A 322 -5.39 -16.46 9.85
C HIS A 322 -5.75 -15.73 11.13
N ALA A 323 -4.95 -15.94 12.18
CA ALA A 323 -5.04 -15.20 13.43
C ALA A 323 -4.52 -13.77 13.28
N ALA A 324 -3.46 -13.61 12.49
CA ALA A 324 -2.93 -12.30 12.15
C ALA A 324 -2.19 -12.31 10.82
N GLN A 325 -2.17 -11.15 10.15
CA GLN A 325 -1.41 -10.89 8.94
C GLN A 325 -1.22 -9.39 8.78
N GLY A 326 -0.07 -8.99 8.25
CA GLY A 326 0.21 -7.66 7.74
C GLY A 326 -0.20 -7.49 6.27
N ASP A 327 -0.38 -6.26 5.82
CA ASP A 327 -0.57 -5.96 4.40
C ASP A 327 0.74 -6.30 3.65
N SER A 328 0.72 -7.36 2.83
CA SER A 328 1.77 -7.94 1.94
C SER A 328 1.93 -9.46 2.08
N GLU A 329 1.62 -10.02 3.25
CA GLU A 329 1.91 -11.42 3.60
C GLU A 329 3.36 -11.84 3.28
N LEU A 330 4.29 -10.97 3.68
CA LEU A 330 5.62 -10.87 3.08
C LEU A 330 6.43 -12.18 3.04
N ASP A 331 6.35 -13.00 4.09
CA ASP A 331 7.13 -14.22 4.21
C ASP A 331 6.48 -15.44 3.54
N GLY A 332 5.29 -15.25 2.98
CA GLY A 332 4.50 -16.26 2.31
C GLY A 332 3.24 -16.68 3.07
N THR A 333 3.10 -16.34 4.36
CA THR A 333 1.96 -16.79 5.18
C THR A 333 1.59 -15.81 6.29
N GLY A 334 0.32 -15.76 6.68
CA GLY A 334 -0.09 -15.18 7.96
C GLY A 334 0.29 -16.04 9.19
N VAL A 335 -0.36 -15.76 10.31
CA VAL A 335 -0.44 -16.68 11.46
C VAL A 335 -1.60 -17.65 11.20
N GLU A 336 -1.30 -18.67 10.42
CA GLU A 336 -2.15 -19.77 10.00
C GLU A 336 -2.76 -20.53 11.18
N THR A 337 -4.09 -20.56 11.30
CA THR A 337 -4.76 -21.27 12.39
C THR A 337 -6.12 -21.84 11.98
N SER A 338 -6.56 -22.90 12.66
CA SER A 338 -7.90 -23.43 12.46
C SER A 338 -8.91 -22.53 13.16
N MET A 339 -10.06 -22.26 12.54
CA MET A 339 -11.07 -21.36 13.10
C MET A 339 -12.48 -21.84 12.88
N THR A 340 -13.42 -21.31 13.67
CA THR A 340 -14.86 -21.44 13.44
C THR A 340 -15.44 -20.09 13.05
N ALA A 341 -16.04 -20.02 11.86
CA ALA A 341 -16.72 -18.83 11.37
C ALA A 341 -18.24 -18.92 11.57
N LYS A 342 -18.88 -17.80 11.88
CA LYS A 342 -20.33 -17.65 11.81
C LYS A 342 -20.68 -16.65 10.71
N LEU A 343 -21.34 -17.12 9.66
CA LEU A 343 -21.65 -16.34 8.47
C LEU A 343 -23.15 -16.17 8.30
N LYS A 344 -23.57 -15.09 7.62
CA LYS A 344 -24.91 -14.96 7.07
C LYS A 344 -24.82 -14.82 5.57
N ILE A 345 -25.52 -15.69 4.85
CA ILE A 345 -25.41 -15.83 3.39
C ILE A 345 -26.67 -15.28 2.75
N THR A 346 -26.56 -14.23 1.94
CA THR A 346 -27.68 -13.59 1.25
C THR A 346 -27.45 -13.60 -0.26
N LEU A 347 -28.42 -14.10 -1.01
CA LEU A 347 -28.41 -14.05 -2.48
C LEU A 347 -29.10 -12.77 -2.95
N LEU A 348 -28.41 -12.01 -3.80
CA LEU A 348 -28.90 -10.81 -4.46
C LEU A 348 -29.13 -11.10 -5.95
N LYS A 349 -30.36 -10.97 -6.42
CA LYS A 349 -30.74 -11.35 -7.78
C LYS A 349 -30.33 -10.29 -8.79
N GLN A 350 -29.77 -10.72 -9.92
CA GLN A 350 -29.22 -9.84 -10.97
C GLN A 350 -30.17 -8.71 -11.40
N ASN A 351 -31.47 -8.99 -11.53
CA ASN A 351 -32.50 -8.04 -11.96
C ASN A 351 -32.87 -6.98 -10.90
N GLU A 352 -32.34 -7.10 -9.69
CA GLU A 352 -32.60 -6.21 -8.54
C GLU A 352 -31.33 -5.48 -8.08
N LEU A 353 -30.18 -5.76 -8.71
CA LEU A 353 -28.90 -5.20 -8.30
C LEU A 353 -28.79 -3.70 -8.66
N PRO A 354 -28.21 -2.88 -7.76
CA PRO A 354 -27.75 -1.55 -8.13
C PRO A 354 -26.60 -1.64 -9.14
N LEU A 355 -26.39 -0.56 -9.91
CA LEU A 355 -25.45 -0.53 -11.03
C LEU A 355 -24.03 -1.01 -10.66
N TRP A 356 -23.52 -0.61 -9.50
CA TRP A 356 -22.19 -0.98 -9.03
C TRP A 356 -22.02 -2.48 -8.75
N LEU A 357 -23.10 -3.19 -8.38
CA LEU A 357 -23.09 -4.66 -8.25
C LEU A 357 -23.34 -5.37 -9.60
N VAL A 358 -24.11 -4.74 -10.49
CA VAL A 358 -24.30 -5.26 -11.86
C VAL A 358 -22.96 -5.30 -12.60
N ASN A 359 -22.15 -4.26 -12.46
CA ASN A 359 -20.85 -4.10 -13.12
C ASN A 359 -19.66 -4.52 -12.23
N MET A 360 -19.92 -5.19 -11.10
CA MET A 360 -18.86 -5.70 -10.25
C MET A 360 -18.08 -6.80 -10.99
N GLU A 361 -16.77 -6.60 -11.13
CA GLU A 361 -15.86 -7.53 -11.82
C GLU A 361 -14.88 -8.23 -10.87
N GLN A 362 -14.74 -7.73 -9.65
CA GLN A 362 -13.81 -8.22 -8.62
C GLN A 362 -14.52 -8.29 -7.26
N PRO A 363 -14.01 -9.08 -6.30
CA PRO A 363 -14.57 -9.13 -4.96
C PRO A 363 -14.54 -7.76 -4.26
N ILE A 364 -15.66 -7.39 -3.65
CA ILE A 364 -15.78 -6.15 -2.87
C ILE A 364 -16.08 -6.51 -1.41
N GLY A 365 -15.28 -5.99 -0.50
CA GLY A 365 -15.58 -5.98 0.93
C GLY A 365 -16.32 -4.71 1.34
N GLU A 366 -17.15 -4.80 2.37
CA GLU A 366 -17.87 -3.68 2.96
C GLU A 366 -17.86 -3.81 4.48
N THR A 367 -17.35 -2.78 5.16
CA THR A 367 -17.43 -2.65 6.63
C THR A 367 -18.49 -1.61 6.99
N ALA A 368 -18.61 -1.27 8.27
CA ALA A 368 -19.46 -0.15 8.69
C ALA A 368 -19.03 1.18 8.04
N ASP A 369 -17.73 1.39 7.87
CA ASP A 369 -17.16 2.71 7.58
C ASP A 369 -16.56 2.83 6.16
N GLU A 370 -16.26 1.72 5.49
CA GLU A 370 -15.55 1.72 4.20
C GLU A 370 -15.96 0.59 3.26
N TYR A 371 -15.63 0.77 1.97
CA TYR A 371 -15.59 -0.30 0.98
C TYR A 371 -14.13 -0.70 0.74
N ILE A 372 -13.88 -2.01 0.60
CA ILE A 372 -12.58 -2.61 0.32
C ILE A 372 -12.64 -3.15 -1.11
N ILE A 373 -11.97 -2.47 -2.04
CA ILE A 373 -11.99 -2.81 -3.45
C ILE A 373 -10.72 -3.60 -3.78
N HIS A 374 -10.88 -4.86 -4.21
CA HIS A 374 -9.74 -5.72 -4.55
C HIS A 374 -9.48 -5.72 -6.06
N SER A 375 -8.21 -5.86 -6.42
CA SER A 375 -7.81 -6.24 -7.77
C SER A 375 -6.47 -6.96 -7.74
N PHE A 376 -6.14 -7.58 -8.86
CA PHE A 376 -4.99 -8.48 -8.95
C PHE A 376 -4.16 -8.20 -10.19
N THR A 377 -2.99 -8.84 -10.26
CA THR A 377 -2.09 -8.79 -11.43
C THR A 377 -2.85 -9.11 -12.72
N ARG A 378 -3.70 -10.15 -12.69
CA ARG A 378 -4.61 -10.51 -13.77
C ARG A 378 -6.04 -10.44 -13.25
N ARG A 379 -6.89 -9.72 -13.96
CA ARG A 379 -8.29 -9.51 -13.55
C ARG A 379 -9.08 -10.82 -13.62
N ASN A 380 -8.79 -11.66 -14.62
CA ASN A 380 -9.31 -13.02 -14.73
C ASN A 380 -8.27 -13.95 -15.39
N PHE A 381 -7.28 -14.39 -14.60
CA PHE A 381 -6.20 -15.26 -15.08
C PHE A 381 -6.70 -16.58 -15.71
N LEU A 382 -7.87 -17.09 -15.28
CA LEU A 382 -8.48 -18.32 -15.83
C LEU A 382 -8.83 -18.20 -17.31
N THR A 383 -9.10 -16.99 -17.79
CA THR A 383 -9.43 -16.71 -19.19
C THR A 383 -8.29 -16.05 -19.96
N GLU A 384 -7.35 -15.44 -19.25
CA GLU A 384 -6.23 -14.67 -19.83
C GLU A 384 -4.99 -15.54 -20.11
N LEU A 385 -4.83 -16.68 -19.42
CA LEU A 385 -3.65 -17.55 -19.51
C LEU A 385 -3.95 -18.90 -20.19
N GLU A 386 -2.92 -19.55 -20.75
CA GLU A 386 -3.07 -20.84 -21.45
C GLU A 386 -3.17 -22.02 -20.47
N ASP A 387 -2.26 -22.12 -19.49
CA ASP A 387 -2.38 -23.02 -18.34
C ASP A 387 -2.50 -22.20 -17.05
N PRO A 388 -3.70 -21.76 -16.67
CA PRO A 388 -3.89 -20.84 -15.56
C PRO A 388 -3.42 -21.39 -14.21
N ASN A 389 -3.36 -22.72 -14.04
CA ASN A 389 -2.92 -23.34 -12.78
C ASN A 389 -1.40 -23.27 -12.58
N THR A 390 -0.62 -22.99 -13.63
CA THR A 390 0.85 -22.91 -13.59
C THR A 390 1.38 -21.54 -14.00
N ASP A 391 0.82 -20.95 -15.05
CA ASP A 391 1.35 -19.75 -15.69
C ASP A 391 1.16 -18.50 -14.82
N VAL A 392 0.15 -18.50 -13.95
CA VAL A 392 -0.16 -17.39 -13.05
C VAL A 392 1.01 -17.02 -12.13
N PHE A 393 1.79 -18.01 -11.69
CA PHE A 393 2.97 -17.80 -10.84
C PHE A 393 4.17 -17.19 -11.58
N GLN A 394 4.10 -17.09 -12.91
CA GLN A 394 5.16 -16.54 -13.76
C GLN A 394 4.86 -15.12 -14.24
N VAL A 395 3.67 -14.58 -13.92
CA VAL A 395 3.22 -13.29 -14.44
C VAL A 395 2.97 -12.23 -13.36
N SER A 396 3.16 -12.58 -12.07
CA SER A 396 3.01 -11.69 -10.91
C SER A 396 3.77 -10.37 -11.10
N ASN A 397 3.05 -9.24 -11.01
CA ASN A 397 3.65 -7.92 -11.18
C ASN A 397 2.78 -6.85 -10.49
N PHE A 398 3.43 -5.97 -9.73
CA PHE A 398 2.75 -4.95 -8.95
C PHE A 398 2.21 -3.77 -9.79
N ASP A 399 2.80 -3.48 -10.95
CA ASP A 399 2.27 -2.43 -11.82
C ASP A 399 0.88 -2.76 -12.37
N ASP A 400 0.66 -4.02 -12.75
CA ASP A 400 -0.65 -4.47 -13.20
C ASP A 400 -1.67 -4.49 -12.06
N VAL A 401 -1.25 -4.86 -10.85
CA VAL A 401 -2.09 -4.76 -9.64
C VAL A 401 -2.60 -3.34 -9.46
N MET A 402 -1.71 -2.35 -9.56
CA MET A 402 -2.09 -0.95 -9.39
C MET A 402 -2.98 -0.44 -10.53
N ALA A 403 -2.69 -0.81 -11.78
CA ALA A 403 -3.53 -0.48 -12.93
C ALA A 403 -4.97 -0.96 -12.74
N ASN A 404 -5.10 -2.23 -12.37
CA ASN A 404 -6.38 -2.90 -12.24
C ASN A 404 -7.15 -2.40 -11.02
N THR A 405 -6.45 -2.09 -9.92
CA THR A 405 -7.07 -1.53 -8.71
C THR A 405 -7.62 -0.14 -8.98
N LEU A 406 -6.85 0.75 -9.61
CA LEU A 406 -7.33 2.07 -10.02
C LEU A 406 -8.55 1.97 -10.94
N LEU A 407 -8.47 1.16 -12.00
CA LEU A 407 -9.59 0.94 -12.92
C LEU A 407 -10.86 0.49 -12.18
N THR A 408 -10.71 -0.42 -11.23
CA THR A 408 -11.82 -0.98 -10.46
C THR A 408 -12.41 0.08 -9.51
N VAL A 409 -11.59 0.87 -8.82
CA VAL A 409 -12.05 1.97 -7.94
C VAL A 409 -12.75 3.06 -8.74
N ARG A 410 -12.17 3.52 -9.86
CA ARG A 410 -12.79 4.53 -10.72
C ARG A 410 -14.19 4.10 -11.15
N ASN A 411 -14.30 2.88 -11.69
CA ASN A 411 -15.58 2.34 -12.15
C ASN A 411 -16.58 2.20 -10.98
N PHE A 412 -16.11 1.77 -9.80
CA PHE A 412 -16.92 1.69 -8.60
C PHE A 412 -17.47 3.06 -8.18
N LEU A 413 -16.63 4.11 -8.11
CA LEU A 413 -17.07 5.46 -7.75
C LEU A 413 -18.12 6.01 -8.73
N MET A 414 -17.89 5.80 -10.03
CA MET A 414 -18.85 6.19 -11.07
C MET A 414 -20.19 5.47 -10.92
N ASP A 415 -20.18 4.16 -10.67
CA ASP A 415 -21.41 3.35 -10.60
C ASP A 415 -22.16 3.46 -9.26
N ARG A 416 -21.42 3.65 -8.16
CA ARG A 416 -21.98 3.70 -6.80
C ARG A 416 -22.48 5.08 -6.42
N TYR A 417 -21.73 6.12 -6.80
CA TYR A 417 -21.95 7.49 -6.37
C TYR A 417 -22.33 8.43 -7.51
N GLY A 418 -22.06 8.08 -8.77
CA GLY A 418 -22.31 8.97 -9.91
C GLY A 418 -21.23 10.02 -10.13
N VAL A 419 -20.03 9.78 -9.59
CA VAL A 419 -18.83 10.59 -9.83
C VAL A 419 -18.58 10.66 -11.34
N ALA A 420 -18.31 11.85 -11.87
CA ALA A 420 -17.97 11.99 -13.29
C ALA A 420 -16.55 11.44 -13.54
N GLU A 421 -16.31 10.90 -14.73
CA GLU A 421 -15.04 10.20 -15.01
C GLU A 421 -13.80 11.10 -14.83
N HIS A 422 -13.92 12.40 -15.12
CA HIS A 422 -12.83 13.37 -14.95
C HIS A 422 -12.61 13.79 -13.48
N GLU A 423 -13.57 13.55 -12.58
CA GLU A 423 -13.48 13.91 -11.15
C GLU A 423 -12.93 12.75 -10.30
N ALA A 424 -13.09 11.51 -10.79
CA ALA A 424 -12.65 10.32 -10.08
C ALA A 424 -11.16 10.31 -9.71
N PRO A 425 -10.22 10.74 -10.59
CA PRO A 425 -8.79 10.75 -10.29
C PRO A 425 -8.47 11.59 -9.06
N ASP A 426 -8.94 12.85 -9.00
CA ASP A 426 -8.74 13.75 -7.87
C ASP A 426 -9.35 13.16 -6.59
N ILE A 427 -10.58 12.64 -6.64
CA ILE A 427 -11.22 12.04 -5.46
C ILE A 427 -10.42 10.83 -4.97
N ILE A 428 -9.87 10.03 -5.88
CA ILE A 428 -9.02 8.89 -5.54
C ILE A 428 -7.70 9.36 -4.93
N SER A 429 -7.04 10.32 -5.59
CA SER A 429 -5.75 10.88 -5.18
C SER A 429 -5.81 11.55 -3.82
N LEU A 430 -6.96 12.13 -3.44
CA LEU A 430 -7.13 12.87 -2.19
C LEU A 430 -7.77 12.04 -1.06
N GLY A 431 -8.63 11.08 -1.39
CA GLY A 431 -9.56 10.46 -0.43
C GLY A 431 -9.55 8.94 -0.35
N VAL A 432 -8.79 8.25 -1.20
CA VAL A 432 -8.72 6.78 -1.26
C VAL A 432 -7.32 6.31 -0.85
N ASN A 433 -7.25 5.25 -0.06
CA ASN A 433 -5.97 4.67 0.37
C ASN A 433 -5.71 3.34 -0.33
N PHE A 434 -4.54 3.18 -0.96
CA PHE A 434 -4.12 1.93 -1.57
C PHE A 434 -3.11 1.20 -0.70
N GLY A 435 -3.26 -0.11 -0.61
CA GLY A 435 -2.34 -1.01 0.09
C GLY A 435 -2.05 -2.25 -0.74
N VAL A 436 -1.01 -2.98 -0.33
CA VAL A 436 -0.68 -4.28 -0.90
C VAL A 436 -1.37 -5.34 -0.08
N THR A 437 -2.23 -6.13 -0.70
CA THR A 437 -2.92 -7.20 0.01
C THR A 437 -1.95 -8.35 0.27
N GLN A 438 -1.41 -8.92 -0.81
CA GLN A 438 -0.36 -9.93 -0.76
C GLN A 438 0.53 -9.90 -2.00
N VAL A 439 1.76 -10.41 -1.86
CA VAL A 439 2.75 -10.58 -2.95
C VAL A 439 3.30 -12.01 -3.04
N VAL A 440 2.49 -13.01 -2.70
CA VAL A 440 2.95 -14.39 -2.53
C VAL A 440 2.10 -15.46 -3.23
N ASP A 441 0.91 -15.11 -3.73
CA ASP A 441 -0.04 -16.08 -4.31
C ASP A 441 0.04 -16.28 -5.84
N GLY A 442 1.08 -15.74 -6.47
CA GLY A 442 1.20 -15.69 -7.93
C GLY A 442 0.29 -14.63 -8.58
N ASN A 443 -1.02 -14.65 -8.34
CA ASN A 443 -1.87 -13.52 -8.73
C ASN A 443 -1.85 -12.47 -7.61
N TRP A 444 -0.80 -11.66 -7.54
CA TRP A 444 -0.63 -10.66 -6.48
C TRP A 444 -1.83 -9.72 -6.38
N GLY A 445 -2.10 -9.26 -5.16
CA GLY A 445 -3.29 -8.50 -4.82
C GLY A 445 -2.98 -7.10 -4.28
N GLY A 446 -3.81 -6.15 -4.69
CA GLY A 446 -3.86 -4.80 -4.14
C GLY A 446 -5.29 -4.50 -3.71
N HIS A 447 -5.41 -3.64 -2.71
CA HIS A 447 -6.70 -3.17 -2.23
C HIS A 447 -6.74 -1.65 -2.19
N ALA A 448 -7.95 -1.11 -2.37
CA ALA A 448 -8.25 0.29 -2.14
C ALA A 448 -9.37 0.44 -1.12
N LEU A 449 -9.12 1.26 -0.11
CA LEU A 449 -10.08 1.59 0.95
C LEU A 449 -10.79 2.88 0.58
N VAL A 450 -12.08 2.78 0.30
CA VAL A 450 -12.95 3.92 -0.03
C VAL A 450 -13.84 4.23 1.19
N PRO A 451 -13.56 5.30 1.95
CA PRO A 451 -14.37 5.65 3.10
C PRO A 451 -15.79 6.02 2.66
N LYS A 452 -16.81 5.48 3.34
CA LYS A 452 -18.21 5.86 3.09
C LYS A 452 -18.50 7.28 3.53
N SER A 453 -17.81 7.72 4.57
CA SER A 453 -18.04 8.98 5.26
C SER A 453 -17.71 10.22 4.42
N ILE A 454 -16.94 10.09 3.33
CA ILE A 454 -16.64 11.22 2.43
C ILE A 454 -17.76 11.51 1.42
N PHE A 455 -18.78 10.64 1.34
CA PHE A 455 -19.95 10.79 0.50
C PHE A 455 -21.24 10.97 1.35
N PRO A 456 -22.28 11.66 0.84
CA PRO A 456 -23.57 11.77 1.52
C PRO A 456 -24.16 10.39 1.87
N PRO A 457 -24.73 10.21 3.08
CA PRO A 457 -25.09 11.23 4.06
C PRO A 457 -23.97 11.67 5.03
N TYR A 458 -22.70 11.31 4.79
CA TYR A 458 -21.54 11.61 5.64
C TYR A 458 -21.63 10.99 7.04
N GLU A 459 -22.23 9.80 7.13
CA GLU A 459 -22.26 9.03 8.37
C GLU A 459 -20.84 8.68 8.82
N GLY A 460 -20.56 8.89 10.11
CA GLY A 460 -19.22 8.65 10.68
C GLY A 460 -18.16 9.68 10.30
N PHE A 461 -18.49 10.72 9.52
CA PHE A 461 -17.53 11.74 9.10
C PHE A 461 -16.92 12.49 10.28
N LYS A 462 -15.60 12.66 10.24
CA LYS A 462 -14.83 13.43 11.21
C LYS A 462 -13.83 14.30 10.47
N GLY A 463 -13.98 15.62 10.58
CA GLY A 463 -12.98 16.55 10.07
C GLY A 463 -11.68 16.50 10.88
N PHE A 464 -10.59 16.95 10.27
CA PHE A 464 -9.28 17.04 10.90
C PHE A 464 -9.23 18.16 11.94
N THR A 465 -8.59 17.92 13.08
CA THR A 465 -8.51 18.95 14.13
C THR A 465 -7.14 19.62 14.10
N ILE A 466 -7.12 20.92 13.81
CA ILE A 466 -5.95 21.78 14.00
C ILE A 466 -6.07 22.42 15.39
N PRO A 467 -5.02 22.39 16.24
CA PRO A 467 -5.04 23.07 17.53
C PRO A 467 -5.38 24.56 17.40
N GLU A 468 -6.22 25.11 18.28
CA GLU A 468 -6.58 26.54 18.20
C GLU A 468 -5.37 27.46 18.45
N GLN A 469 -4.47 27.06 19.35
CA GLN A 469 -3.28 27.82 19.70
C GLN A 469 -2.04 27.22 19.01
N GLU A 470 -1.31 28.06 18.27
CA GLU A 470 -0.02 27.69 17.66
C GLU A 470 1.02 27.34 18.72
N PRO A 471 1.87 26.34 18.49
CA PRO A 471 3.05 26.13 19.33
C PRO A 471 3.89 27.40 19.38
N GLY A 472 4.25 27.82 20.59
CA GLY A 472 4.98 29.07 20.80
C GLY A 472 4.13 30.34 20.76
N ALA A 473 2.80 30.26 20.62
CA ALA A 473 1.94 31.45 20.71
C ALA A 473 2.16 32.21 22.02
N GLY A 474 2.54 33.49 21.91
CA GLY A 474 2.91 34.35 23.04
C GLY A 474 4.39 34.34 23.41
N LEU A 475 5.22 33.54 22.74
CA LEU A 475 6.68 33.66 22.75
C LEU A 475 7.11 34.70 21.71
N GLU A 476 8.10 35.51 22.06
CA GLU A 476 8.76 36.40 21.11
C GLU A 476 9.90 35.64 20.41
N PRO A 477 9.92 35.57 19.07
CA PRO A 477 11.00 34.90 18.34
C PRO A 477 12.33 35.62 18.57
N VAL A 478 13.39 34.85 18.83
CA VAL A 478 14.74 35.39 19.04
C VAL A 478 15.44 35.75 17.73
N VAL A 479 14.97 35.19 16.61
CA VAL A 479 15.38 35.51 15.24
C VAL A 479 14.14 35.42 14.34
N VAL A 480 13.95 36.42 13.47
CA VAL A 480 12.87 36.46 12.48
C VAL A 480 13.45 36.78 11.11
N GLY A 481 13.16 35.91 10.14
CA GLY A 481 13.52 36.10 8.74
C GLY A 481 14.95 35.73 8.38
N PRO A 482 15.34 35.98 7.12
CA PRO A 482 16.65 35.62 6.61
C PRO A 482 17.82 36.22 7.41
N VAL A 483 18.82 35.40 7.75
CA VAL A 483 20.07 35.83 8.39
C VAL A 483 21.16 36.01 7.35
N ASP A 484 21.67 37.22 7.21
CA ASP A 484 22.79 37.53 6.32
C ASP A 484 24.13 37.24 7.03
N ALA A 485 24.68 36.04 6.81
CA ALA A 485 25.99 35.62 7.33
C ALA A 485 26.88 35.06 6.22
N ASP A 486 28.15 35.42 6.18
CA ASP A 486 29.06 34.97 5.11
C ASP A 486 29.75 33.65 5.45
N THR A 487 29.73 33.26 6.72
CA THR A 487 30.30 31.99 7.20
C THR A 487 29.36 31.27 8.17
N ALA A 488 29.53 29.95 8.30
CA ALA A 488 28.79 29.16 9.28
C ALA A 488 29.07 29.60 10.73
N GLU A 489 30.29 30.03 11.04
CA GLU A 489 30.66 30.52 12.38
C GLU A 489 29.90 31.81 12.74
N GLU A 490 29.81 32.75 11.80
CA GLU A 490 29.01 33.97 11.97
C GLU A 490 27.51 33.66 12.10
N GLY A 491 26.98 32.79 11.25
CA GLY A 491 25.57 32.40 11.30
C GLY A 491 25.20 31.65 12.58
N CYS A 492 26.08 30.78 13.08
CA CYS A 492 25.85 30.03 14.32
C CYS A 492 26.03 30.83 15.61
N ALA A 493 26.40 32.11 15.53
CA ALA A 493 26.41 33.01 16.68
C ALA A 493 25.01 33.44 17.14
N VAL A 494 23.94 33.03 16.43
CA VAL A 494 22.55 33.30 16.81
C VAL A 494 22.16 32.65 18.16
N PRO A 495 21.30 33.29 18.97
CA PRO A 495 20.79 32.69 20.21
C PRO A 495 19.98 31.41 19.97
N ARG A 496 19.94 30.55 21.00
CA ARG A 496 19.01 29.41 21.09
C ARG A 496 17.60 29.89 21.45
N GLY A 497 16.58 29.17 21.02
CA GLY A 497 15.18 29.44 21.36
C GLY A 497 14.23 29.32 20.17
N TYR A 498 13.10 30.01 20.28
CA TYR A 498 12.07 30.06 19.24
C TYR A 498 12.48 30.99 18.09
N LYS A 499 12.38 30.53 16.86
CA LYS A 499 12.76 31.28 15.65
C LYS A 499 11.65 31.22 14.61
N GLU A 500 11.62 32.23 13.74
CA GLU A 500 10.65 32.32 12.66
C GLU A 500 11.35 32.56 11.32
N LEU A 501 10.91 31.82 10.30
CA LEU A 501 11.24 32.04 8.91
C LEU A 501 9.94 32.33 8.13
N PRO A 502 9.44 33.59 8.16
CA PRO A 502 8.24 33.97 7.42
C PRO A 502 8.43 33.81 5.91
N LEU A 503 7.34 33.61 5.19
CA LEU A 503 7.38 33.51 3.73
C LEU A 503 7.66 34.90 3.16
N THR A 504 8.74 34.99 2.38
CA THR A 504 9.18 36.19 1.68
C THR A 504 9.91 35.76 0.43
N PHE A 505 10.10 36.68 -0.52
CA PHE A 505 10.93 36.42 -1.68
C PHE A 505 12.36 35.97 -1.31
N ASP A 506 12.92 36.47 -0.20
CA ASP A 506 14.28 36.16 0.24
C ASP A 506 14.37 34.87 1.05
N SER A 507 13.29 34.39 1.67
CA SER A 507 13.30 33.13 2.43
C SER A 507 13.10 31.90 1.54
N VAL A 508 12.62 32.07 0.30
CA VAL A 508 12.61 31.02 -0.71
C VAL A 508 14.03 30.82 -1.25
N GLY A 509 14.63 29.67 -0.94
CA GLY A 509 15.99 29.34 -1.36
C GLY A 509 16.06 28.92 -2.82
N ALA A 510 15.09 28.12 -3.24
CA ALA A 510 15.01 27.53 -4.56
C ALA A 510 13.55 27.29 -4.99
N PHE A 511 13.34 27.25 -6.30
CA PHE A 511 12.13 26.74 -6.93
C PHE A 511 12.54 25.68 -7.97
N GLY A 512 12.19 24.43 -7.67
CA GLY A 512 12.40 23.27 -8.53
C GLY A 512 13.68 22.50 -8.26
N PHE A 513 14.51 22.88 -7.27
CA PHE A 513 15.80 22.23 -7.08
C PHE A 513 16.37 22.20 -5.66
N TRP A 514 17.20 21.18 -5.42
CA TRP A 514 18.10 21.05 -4.28
C TRP A 514 19.50 21.53 -4.64
N SER A 515 20.15 22.26 -3.73
CA SER A 515 21.57 22.62 -3.86
C SER A 515 22.21 22.98 -2.53
N LYS A 516 23.40 22.42 -2.26
CA LYS A 516 24.23 22.74 -1.10
C LYS A 516 24.89 24.12 -1.18
N ASN A 517 24.83 24.77 -2.33
CA ASN A 517 25.46 26.07 -2.57
C ASN A 517 24.52 27.25 -2.28
N ILE A 518 23.26 27.01 -1.91
CA ILE A 518 22.32 28.07 -1.55
C ILE A 518 22.71 28.62 -0.18
N LYS A 519 22.86 29.95 -0.09
CA LYS A 519 23.13 30.63 1.16
C LYS A 519 22.02 30.34 2.18
N PRO A 520 22.33 29.90 3.41
CA PRO A 520 21.33 29.67 4.43
C PRO A 520 20.47 30.89 4.70
N ARG A 521 19.17 30.65 4.91
CA ARG A 521 18.20 31.69 5.28
C ARG A 521 18.02 31.75 6.79
N LEU A 522 18.22 30.66 7.51
CA LEU A 522 18.14 30.68 8.97
C LEU A 522 19.24 29.83 9.55
N TYR A 523 19.75 30.19 10.73
CA TYR A 523 20.66 29.37 11.51
C TYR A 523 19.97 28.92 12.79
N VAL A 524 20.04 27.64 13.09
CA VAL A 524 19.37 27.03 14.25
C VAL A 524 20.33 26.13 15.01
N HIS A 525 20.14 26.00 16.31
CA HIS A 525 20.86 25.02 17.11
C HIS A 525 20.00 23.79 17.33
N SER A 526 20.62 22.64 17.57
CA SER A 526 19.90 21.44 18.06
C SER A 526 19.06 21.80 19.30
N GLY A 527 17.76 21.48 19.25
CA GLY A 527 16.73 21.78 20.25
C GLY A 527 15.95 23.09 20.02
N ASP A 528 16.29 23.89 19.01
CA ASP A 528 15.51 25.10 18.67
C ASP A 528 14.17 24.74 18.04
N MET A 529 13.14 25.53 18.37
CA MET A 529 11.82 25.46 17.73
C MET A 529 11.74 26.51 16.63
N VAL A 530 11.27 26.13 15.45
CA VAL A 530 11.20 26.99 14.27
C VAL A 530 9.80 26.96 13.68
N ARG A 531 9.19 28.12 13.51
CA ARG A 531 8.02 28.29 12.64
C ARG A 531 8.50 28.75 11.27
N PHE A 532 8.12 28.06 10.21
CA PHE A 532 8.48 28.40 8.83
C PHE A 532 7.23 28.34 7.95
N GLU A 533 7.10 29.30 7.05
CA GLU A 533 5.96 29.40 6.13
C GLU A 533 6.40 28.99 4.73
N THR A 534 5.60 28.18 4.03
CA THR A 534 5.91 27.73 2.66
C THR A 534 4.90 28.27 1.65
N ALA A 535 5.22 28.13 0.36
CA ALA A 535 4.31 28.44 -0.72
C ALA A 535 4.01 27.16 -1.52
N THR A 536 2.75 26.96 -1.92
CA THR A 536 2.42 25.90 -2.90
C THR A 536 3.08 26.21 -4.23
N PRO A 537 3.59 25.20 -4.95
CA PRO A 537 4.08 25.40 -6.32
C PRO A 537 2.96 25.84 -7.28
N LEU A 538 1.69 25.58 -6.95
CA LEU A 538 0.48 25.97 -7.71
C LEU A 538 -0.01 27.39 -7.41
N GLY A 539 0.82 28.22 -6.77
CA GLY A 539 0.43 29.54 -6.28
C GLY A 539 -0.23 30.46 -7.32
N CYS A 540 0.04 30.25 -8.61
CA CYS A 540 -0.52 31.08 -9.67
C CYS A 540 -1.47 30.39 -10.64
N SER A 541 -1.83 29.13 -10.40
CA SER A 541 -2.82 28.42 -11.21
C SER A 541 -4.20 29.06 -11.08
N ASP A 542 -4.70 29.33 -9.87
CA ASP A 542 -5.84 30.23 -9.62
C ASP A 542 -5.39 31.45 -8.80
N TRP A 543 -4.83 32.43 -9.50
CA TRP A 543 -4.25 33.65 -8.92
C TRP A 543 -5.20 34.37 -7.96
N ASP A 544 -6.48 34.50 -8.32
CA ASP A 544 -7.45 35.30 -7.59
C ASP A 544 -7.84 34.67 -6.23
N HIS A 545 -7.82 33.33 -6.12
CA HIS A 545 -8.10 32.62 -4.87
C HIS A 545 -6.85 32.38 -4.01
N ILE A 546 -5.70 32.11 -4.63
CA ILE A 546 -4.49 31.62 -3.93
C ILE A 546 -3.52 32.74 -3.57
N SER A 547 -3.16 33.61 -4.52
CA SER A 547 -2.02 34.53 -4.37
C SER A 547 -2.38 36.01 -4.28
N LYS A 548 -3.48 36.43 -4.92
CA LYS A 548 -3.80 37.84 -5.07
C LYS A 548 -4.06 38.52 -3.73
N GLY A 549 -3.38 39.65 -3.51
CA GLY A 549 -3.47 40.42 -2.28
C GLY A 549 -2.64 39.87 -1.12
N ASP A 550 -1.91 38.77 -1.32
CA ASP A 550 -0.98 38.19 -0.36
C ASP A 550 0.47 38.57 -0.74
N PRO A 551 1.09 39.57 -0.08
CA PRO A 551 2.32 40.19 -0.60
C PRO A 551 3.50 39.22 -0.78
N PRO A 552 3.78 38.25 0.11
CA PRO A 552 4.74 37.18 -0.14
C PRO A 552 4.47 36.38 -1.41
N MET A 553 3.23 35.91 -1.59
CA MET A 553 2.84 35.13 -2.78
C MET A 553 2.96 35.97 -4.05
N GLU A 554 2.53 37.24 -4.01
CA GLU A 554 2.73 38.14 -5.14
C GLU A 554 4.22 38.35 -5.44
N ALA A 555 5.09 38.47 -4.44
CA ALA A 555 6.53 38.65 -4.68
C ALA A 555 7.19 37.43 -5.33
N ILE A 556 6.68 36.22 -5.06
CA ILE A 556 7.19 34.96 -5.61
C ILE A 556 6.65 34.73 -7.03
N PHE A 557 5.34 34.93 -7.23
CA PHE A 557 4.64 34.46 -8.43
C PHE A 557 4.23 35.56 -9.42
N LYS A 558 4.10 36.82 -9.00
CA LYS A 558 3.66 37.90 -9.89
C LYS A 558 4.71 38.13 -10.97
N ARG A 559 4.24 38.27 -12.21
CA ARG A 559 5.11 38.46 -13.37
C ARG A 559 5.00 39.90 -13.89
N ASP A 560 6.12 40.41 -14.37
CA ASP A 560 6.23 41.71 -15.04
C ASP A 560 6.96 41.56 -16.38
N GLY A 561 6.56 42.35 -17.37
CA GLY A 561 7.29 42.49 -18.63
C GLY A 561 7.17 41.27 -19.56
N ASP A 562 8.24 40.49 -19.67
CA ASP A 562 8.38 39.34 -20.58
C ASP A 562 7.71 38.05 -20.07
N GLY A 563 7.06 38.11 -18.90
CA GLY A 563 6.41 36.96 -18.28
C GLY A 563 7.35 36.05 -17.48
N THR A 564 8.65 36.37 -17.40
CA THR A 564 9.63 35.54 -16.68
C THR A 564 9.43 35.67 -15.15
N PRO A 565 9.31 34.55 -14.41
CA PRO A 565 9.19 34.52 -12.94
C PRO A 565 10.28 35.32 -12.21
N PRO A 566 9.94 36.01 -11.10
CA PRO A 566 10.92 36.73 -10.26
C PRO A 566 12.11 35.87 -9.82
N LEU A 567 11.87 34.64 -9.33
CA LEU A 567 12.94 33.74 -8.88
C LEU A 567 13.82 33.24 -10.02
N GLN A 568 13.28 33.11 -11.24
CA GLN A 568 14.07 32.78 -12.42
C GLN A 568 15.01 33.91 -12.81
N LYS A 569 14.56 35.17 -12.75
CA LYS A 569 15.42 36.36 -12.97
C LYS A 569 16.57 36.44 -11.97
N ASP A 570 16.36 35.91 -10.76
CA ASP A 570 17.34 35.88 -9.68
C ASP A 570 18.21 34.61 -9.67
N GLY A 571 18.01 33.68 -10.62
CA GLY A 571 18.78 32.43 -10.74
C GLY A 571 18.41 31.34 -9.72
N ARG A 572 17.35 31.55 -8.92
CA ARG A 572 16.83 30.66 -7.88
C ARG A 572 15.65 29.80 -8.34
N MET A 573 15.43 29.68 -9.64
CA MET A 573 14.44 28.77 -10.21
C MET A 573 15.07 28.00 -11.37
N PHE A 574 14.72 26.72 -11.54
CA PHE A 574 15.07 26.01 -12.77
C PHE A 574 14.29 26.61 -13.95
N PRO A 575 14.97 27.08 -15.01
CA PRO A 575 14.28 27.67 -16.16
C PRO A 575 13.61 26.64 -17.06
N GLU A 576 14.03 25.36 -16.98
CA GLU A 576 13.64 24.28 -17.91
C GLU A 576 12.91 23.11 -17.22
N HIS A 577 12.82 23.08 -15.89
CA HIS A 577 12.30 21.92 -15.13
C HIS A 577 11.19 22.31 -14.15
N LEU A 578 10.20 21.41 -14.09
CA LEU A 578 9.08 21.35 -13.14
C LEU A 578 9.63 21.11 -11.70
N GLY A 579 8.92 21.55 -10.65
CA GLY A 579 9.24 21.19 -9.26
C GLY A 579 8.65 22.15 -8.21
N HIS A 580 9.24 22.18 -7.01
CA HIS A 580 8.62 22.69 -5.78
C HIS A 580 9.25 24.00 -5.28
N VAL A 581 8.45 24.85 -4.60
CA VAL A 581 8.95 26.07 -3.97
C VAL A 581 9.50 25.75 -2.58
N LEU A 582 10.82 25.79 -2.42
CA LEU A 582 11.52 25.39 -1.20
C LEU A 582 11.90 26.61 -0.35
N THR A 583 11.30 26.70 0.83
CA THR A 583 11.67 27.68 1.86
C THR A 583 12.86 27.16 2.67
N GLY A 584 13.88 28.00 2.84
CA GLY A 584 15.18 27.60 3.38
C GLY A 584 16.34 27.95 2.44
N PRO A 585 17.53 27.34 2.59
CA PRO A 585 17.83 26.30 3.57
C PRO A 585 18.05 26.85 4.98
N ILE A 586 17.65 26.07 5.97
CA ILE A 586 17.93 26.25 7.39
C ILE A 586 19.23 25.50 7.70
N TYR A 587 20.24 26.22 8.16
CA TYR A 587 21.51 25.65 8.60
C TYR A 587 21.42 25.25 10.07
N ILE A 588 21.58 23.97 10.36
CA ILE A 588 21.53 23.42 11.72
C ILE A 588 22.97 23.35 12.25
N CYS A 589 23.29 24.23 13.19
CA CYS A 589 24.60 24.34 13.81
C CYS A 589 25.05 23.00 14.41
N ASP A 590 26.34 22.72 14.23
CA ASP A 590 27.02 21.51 14.68
C ASP A 590 26.63 20.20 13.95
N VAL A 591 25.80 20.22 12.90
CA VAL A 591 25.58 19.03 12.03
C VAL A 591 26.82 18.75 11.17
N ALA A 592 27.29 17.51 11.17
CA ALA A 592 28.33 17.00 10.29
C ALA A 592 27.78 15.85 9.40
N PRO A 593 28.42 15.57 8.25
CA PRO A 593 28.07 14.41 7.43
C PRO A 593 28.07 13.11 8.25
N GLY A 594 27.01 12.32 8.10
CA GLY A 594 26.73 11.09 8.83
C GLY A 594 25.91 11.28 10.11
N ASP A 595 25.74 12.50 10.64
CA ASP A 595 24.81 12.72 11.77
C ASP A 595 23.34 12.54 11.32
N ILE A 596 22.46 12.22 12.28
CA ILE A 596 21.01 12.19 12.01
C ILE A 596 20.36 13.49 12.47
N VAL A 597 19.60 14.11 11.58
CA VAL A 597 18.71 15.23 11.88
C VAL A 597 17.32 14.67 12.15
N LYS A 598 16.84 14.90 13.37
CA LYS A 598 15.50 14.60 13.83
C LYS A 598 14.64 15.86 13.68
N VAL A 599 13.55 15.76 12.93
CA VAL A 599 12.58 16.83 12.69
C VAL A 599 11.26 16.46 13.36
N GLU A 600 10.92 17.16 14.44
CA GLU A 600 9.70 16.88 15.22
C GLU A 600 8.62 17.90 14.84
N TYR A 601 7.63 17.49 14.04
CA TYR A 601 6.55 18.38 13.62
C TYR A 601 5.53 18.59 14.73
N LEU A 602 5.37 19.85 15.14
CA LEU A 602 4.47 20.26 16.22
C LEU A 602 3.14 20.81 15.72
N ASP A 603 3.12 21.40 14.52
CA ASP A 603 1.93 22.00 13.93
C ASP A 603 2.10 22.20 12.42
N MET A 604 1.00 22.12 11.68
CA MET A 604 0.93 22.33 10.23
C MET A 604 -0.42 22.96 9.89
N ARG A 605 -0.41 24.10 9.18
CA ARG A 605 -1.61 24.91 8.93
C ARG A 605 -1.68 25.38 7.48
N PRO A 606 -2.76 25.04 6.76
CA PRO A 606 -3.00 25.64 5.45
C PRO A 606 -3.12 27.15 5.57
N ARG A 607 -2.51 27.86 4.62
CA ARG A 607 -2.48 29.32 4.61
C ARG A 607 -3.87 29.89 4.35
N VAL A 608 -4.24 30.87 5.17
CA VAL A 608 -5.48 31.65 4.97
C VAL A 608 -5.21 32.76 3.98
N ASN A 609 -6.00 32.81 2.91
CA ASN A 609 -5.88 33.85 1.90
C ASN A 609 -6.37 35.23 2.42
N PRO A 610 -6.13 36.33 1.70
CA PRO A 610 -6.51 37.68 2.14
C PRO A 610 -8.02 37.90 2.34
N ALA A 611 -8.87 37.04 1.77
CA ALA A 611 -10.31 37.06 1.98
C ALA A 611 -10.76 36.28 3.23
N GLY A 612 -9.82 35.69 3.98
CA GLY A 612 -10.10 34.90 5.18
C GLY A 612 -10.58 33.48 4.88
N ARG A 613 -10.31 32.96 3.67
CA ARG A 613 -10.69 31.61 3.22
C ARG A 613 -9.44 30.79 2.93
N MET A 614 -9.59 29.47 2.87
CA MET A 614 -8.50 28.55 2.56
C MET A 614 -8.85 27.75 1.32
N PHE A 615 -7.94 27.71 0.36
CA PHE A 615 -8.11 27.03 -0.91
C PHE A 615 -6.89 26.19 -1.22
N GLY A 616 -7.14 25.06 -1.88
CA GLY A 616 -6.11 24.22 -2.45
C GLY A 616 -6.51 23.82 -3.86
N LEU A 617 -5.52 23.35 -4.61
CA LEU A 617 -5.69 22.86 -5.96
C LEU A 617 -5.29 21.39 -5.99
N SER A 618 -6.03 20.56 -6.71
CA SER A 618 -5.48 19.28 -7.15
C SER A 618 -5.40 19.37 -8.66
N ASP A 619 -4.25 19.01 -9.18
CA ASP A 619 -3.91 19.19 -10.57
C ASP A 619 -3.65 17.81 -11.15
N GLY A 620 -4.65 17.30 -11.88
CA GLY A 620 -4.54 16.13 -12.74
C GLY A 620 -3.62 16.41 -13.93
N VAL A 621 -2.37 16.71 -13.66
CA VAL A 621 -1.32 17.07 -14.61
C VAL A 621 -0.34 15.90 -14.67
N PHE A 622 0.06 15.48 -15.88
CA PHE A 622 0.69 14.17 -16.11
C PHE A 622 -0.16 12.98 -15.63
N ILE A 623 -1.43 13.24 -15.25
CA ILE A 623 -2.45 12.38 -14.67
C ILE A 623 -1.91 11.01 -14.23
N GLY A 624 -1.04 11.02 -13.22
CA GLY A 624 -0.12 9.95 -12.81
C GLY A 624 -0.22 8.64 -13.61
N TYR A 625 -0.88 7.63 -13.04
CA TYR A 625 -1.06 6.33 -13.72
C TYR A 625 -2.23 6.34 -14.73
N GLN A 626 -3.06 7.38 -14.77
CA GLN A 626 -4.28 7.40 -15.58
C GLN A 626 -4.01 7.37 -17.08
N PHE A 627 -2.96 8.02 -17.58
CA PHE A 627 -2.60 7.93 -19.00
C PHE A 627 -2.22 6.51 -19.45
N ARG A 628 -1.93 5.62 -18.48
CA ARG A 628 -1.61 4.21 -18.73
C ARG A 628 -2.86 3.34 -18.81
N ILE A 629 -4.03 3.85 -18.39
CA ILE A 629 -5.29 3.09 -18.38
C ILE A 629 -6.35 3.71 -19.32
N PRO A 630 -7.18 2.89 -19.99
CA PRO A 630 -8.23 3.39 -20.87
C PRO A 630 -9.36 4.04 -20.07
N THR A 631 -10.00 5.07 -20.64
CA THR A 631 -11.30 5.57 -20.16
C THR A 631 -12.36 4.46 -20.25
N ARG A 632 -13.49 4.68 -19.58
CA ARG A 632 -14.61 3.74 -19.53
C ARG A 632 -15.21 3.44 -20.90
N ASP A 633 -15.14 4.39 -21.84
CA ASP A 633 -15.55 4.18 -23.25
C ASP A 633 -14.47 3.51 -24.13
N GLY A 634 -13.33 3.13 -23.54
CA GLY A 634 -12.24 2.42 -24.20
C GLY A 634 -11.25 3.32 -24.93
N ARG A 635 -11.32 4.65 -24.72
CA ARG A 635 -10.39 5.61 -25.32
C ARG A 635 -9.10 5.66 -24.50
N THR A 636 -7.97 5.52 -25.17
CA THR A 636 -6.66 5.73 -24.53
C THR A 636 -6.38 7.22 -24.44
N LEU A 637 -6.08 7.70 -23.23
CA LEU A 637 -5.53 9.04 -23.04
C LEU A 637 -4.07 9.01 -23.50
N VAL A 638 -3.60 10.04 -24.21
CA VAL A 638 -2.23 10.07 -24.78
C VAL A 638 -1.46 11.27 -24.31
N TRP A 639 -0.17 11.05 -24.02
CA TRP A 639 0.81 12.06 -23.66
C TRP A 639 2.05 11.98 -24.57
N PRO A 640 2.59 13.12 -25.07
CA PRO A 640 2.04 14.47 -24.98
C PRO A 640 0.79 14.63 -25.87
N PRO A 641 -0.10 15.60 -25.58
CA PRO A 641 -1.23 15.91 -26.46
C PRO A 641 -0.72 16.32 -27.85
N THR A 642 -1.34 15.80 -28.91
CA THR A 642 -1.04 16.25 -30.28
C THR A 642 -1.77 17.57 -30.56
N ALA A 643 -1.37 18.34 -31.58
CA ALA A 643 -2.09 19.57 -31.95
C ALA A 643 -3.59 19.34 -32.29
N GLU A 644 -4.00 18.09 -32.52
CA GLU A 644 -5.38 17.67 -32.81
C GLU A 644 -6.15 17.21 -31.56
N LEU A 645 -5.45 16.83 -30.48
CA LEU A 645 -6.03 16.38 -29.21
C LEU A 645 -5.82 17.49 -28.16
N ARG A 646 -6.91 17.99 -27.56
CA ARG A 646 -6.78 18.87 -26.37
C ARG A 646 -6.08 18.08 -25.25
N SER A 647 -5.45 18.77 -24.30
CA SER A 647 -4.99 18.12 -23.07
C SER A 647 -6.17 17.41 -22.40
N ASP A 648 -6.08 16.10 -22.24
CA ASP A 648 -7.04 15.31 -21.44
C ASP A 648 -6.81 15.54 -19.92
N SER A 649 -5.93 16.47 -19.55
CA SER A 649 -5.62 16.91 -18.18
C SER A 649 -6.67 17.87 -17.63
N TRP A 650 -6.88 17.77 -16.32
CA TRP A 650 -7.88 18.53 -15.57
C TRP A 650 -7.24 19.13 -14.32
N GLY A 651 -7.76 20.26 -13.87
CA GLY A 651 -7.46 20.81 -12.55
C GLY A 651 -8.75 21.03 -11.77
N SER A 652 -8.64 21.08 -10.45
CA SER A 652 -9.76 21.30 -9.55
C SER A 652 -9.40 22.26 -8.42
N LEU A 653 -10.31 23.17 -8.12
CA LEU A 653 -10.20 24.06 -6.97
C LEU A 653 -11.06 23.53 -5.83
N TRP A 654 -10.47 23.41 -4.65
CA TRP A 654 -11.15 22.98 -3.44
C TRP A 654 -11.11 24.07 -2.37
N GLU A 655 -12.23 24.26 -1.68
CA GLU A 655 -12.27 25.09 -0.49
C GLU A 655 -12.18 24.22 0.77
N MET A 656 -11.28 24.60 1.67
CA MET A 656 -11.22 24.04 3.01
C MET A 656 -12.20 24.75 3.93
N LYS A 657 -13.11 23.96 4.51
CA LYS A 657 -14.23 24.38 5.36
C LYS A 657 -14.08 23.74 6.74
N ARG A 658 -14.91 24.21 7.68
CA ARG A 658 -14.98 23.69 9.05
C ARG A 658 -16.38 23.14 9.31
N ASP A 659 -16.46 21.95 9.88
CA ASP A 659 -17.74 21.32 10.24
C ASP A 659 -18.27 21.86 11.58
N GLU A 660 -19.46 21.40 11.98
CA GLU A 660 -20.11 21.82 13.25
C GLU A 660 -19.31 21.43 14.50
N SER A 661 -18.48 20.39 14.41
CA SER A 661 -17.60 19.93 15.49
C SER A 661 -16.28 20.71 15.57
N GLY A 662 -16.01 21.53 14.56
CA GLY A 662 -14.78 22.29 14.43
C GLY A 662 -13.68 21.58 13.66
N GLY A 663 -13.95 20.42 13.06
CA GLY A 663 -13.02 19.69 12.21
C GLY A 663 -12.96 20.29 10.81
N TYR A 664 -11.76 20.31 10.22
CA TYR A 664 -11.50 20.81 8.88
C TYR A 664 -11.69 19.72 7.83
N TYR A 665 -12.23 20.11 6.68
CA TYR A 665 -12.40 19.25 5.51
C TYR A 665 -12.36 20.07 4.22
N ALA A 666 -12.06 19.45 3.08
CA ALA A 666 -12.11 20.07 1.76
C ALA A 666 -13.38 19.65 1.00
N GLU A 667 -13.96 20.58 0.22
CA GLU A 667 -15.01 20.33 -0.78
C GLU A 667 -14.59 20.93 -2.13
N PRO A 668 -14.91 20.26 -3.26
CA PRO A 668 -14.59 20.81 -4.58
C PRO A 668 -15.53 21.98 -4.86
N GLU A 669 -14.96 23.11 -5.31
CA GLU A 669 -15.71 24.27 -5.78
C GLU A 669 -16.05 24.10 -7.26
N HIS A 670 -15.07 23.70 -8.09
CA HIS A 670 -15.25 23.41 -9.50
C HIS A 670 -14.06 22.65 -10.09
N PHE A 671 -14.29 22.03 -11.25
CA PHE A 671 -13.28 21.39 -12.10
C PHE A 671 -13.12 22.17 -13.40
N TYR A 672 -11.96 22.11 -14.04
CA TYR A 672 -11.72 22.70 -15.34
C TYR A 672 -10.76 21.85 -16.16
N GLN A 673 -10.98 21.79 -17.47
CA GLN A 673 -10.04 21.16 -18.40
C GLN A 673 -8.93 22.16 -18.74
N TYR A 674 -7.68 21.71 -18.76
CA TYR A 674 -6.58 22.55 -19.23
C TYR A 674 -6.78 22.95 -20.71
N GLU A 675 -6.49 24.21 -21.02
CA GLU A 675 -6.56 24.76 -22.38
C GLU A 675 -5.20 25.28 -22.82
N VAL A 676 -4.93 25.21 -24.12
CA VAL A 676 -3.69 25.71 -24.73
C VAL A 676 -3.49 27.19 -24.40
N VAL A 677 -2.29 27.52 -23.91
CA VAL A 677 -1.92 28.88 -23.52
C VAL A 677 -0.78 29.39 -24.41
N THR A 678 -0.77 30.69 -24.69
CA THR A 678 0.32 31.40 -25.36
C THR A 678 0.99 32.34 -24.37
N SER A 679 2.29 32.18 -24.20
CA SER A 679 3.13 32.98 -23.32
C SER A 679 3.35 34.40 -23.86
N PRO A 680 3.82 35.35 -23.02
CA PRO A 680 4.16 36.71 -23.46
C PRO A 680 5.31 36.76 -24.48
N THR A 681 6.14 35.71 -24.53
CA THR A 681 7.21 35.53 -25.53
C THR A 681 6.70 34.85 -26.81
N ASN A 682 5.37 34.66 -26.93
CA ASN A 682 4.68 34.06 -28.07
C ASN A 682 5.07 32.58 -28.31
N GLN A 683 5.34 31.85 -27.23
CA GLN A 683 5.44 30.39 -27.23
C GLN A 683 4.06 29.80 -26.94
N THR A 684 3.64 28.82 -27.73
CA THR A 684 2.42 28.06 -27.48
C THR A 684 2.76 26.86 -26.60
N LEU A 685 2.11 26.78 -25.45
CA LEU A 685 2.21 25.70 -24.48
C LEU A 685 0.94 24.87 -24.58
N TYR A 686 1.10 23.55 -24.70
CA TYR A 686 0.00 22.64 -25.05
C TYR A 686 -0.65 21.99 -23.81
N ASP A 687 -0.20 22.37 -22.63
CA ASP A 687 -0.40 21.69 -21.37
C ASP A 687 -0.26 22.65 -20.17
N PHE A 688 -0.39 22.08 -18.98
CA PHE A 688 0.14 22.67 -17.77
C PHE A 688 1.66 22.64 -17.86
N GLU A 689 2.23 23.77 -18.22
CA GLU A 689 3.50 24.12 -17.63
C GLU A 689 3.13 24.96 -16.37
N TRP A 690 3.97 25.01 -15.30
CA TRP A 690 3.77 25.82 -14.05
C TRP A 690 3.72 27.35 -14.27
N TRP A 691 3.25 27.75 -15.43
CA TRP A 691 3.03 29.08 -15.92
C TRP A 691 1.54 29.34 -15.80
N CYS A 692 1.22 30.12 -14.76
CA CYS A 692 -0.07 30.69 -14.43
C CYS A 692 -1.04 30.69 -15.63
N THR A 693 -2.03 29.78 -15.59
CA THR A 693 -3.03 29.70 -16.65
C THR A 693 -3.98 30.89 -16.51
N PRO A 694 -4.32 31.59 -17.60
CA PRO A 694 -5.27 32.68 -17.50
C PRO A 694 -6.68 32.16 -17.20
N HIS A 695 -7.18 32.42 -16.00
CA HIS A 695 -8.53 32.06 -15.58
C HIS A 695 -9.56 33.12 -16.00
N ASN A 696 -10.68 32.67 -16.57
CA ASN A 696 -11.76 33.55 -17.03
C ASN A 696 -13.11 33.08 -16.46
N TYR A 697 -13.38 33.46 -15.22
CA TYR A 697 -14.66 33.25 -14.55
C TYR A 697 -15.25 34.58 -14.06
N PRO A 698 -16.55 34.65 -13.71
CA PRO A 698 -17.15 35.89 -13.24
C PRO A 698 -16.40 36.48 -12.04
N ASN A 699 -15.96 37.74 -12.20
CA ASN A 699 -15.17 38.50 -11.22
C ASN A 699 -13.68 38.12 -11.11
N SER A 700 -13.12 37.34 -12.04
CA SER A 700 -11.66 37.24 -12.13
C SER A 700 -11.05 38.62 -12.38
N SER A 701 -9.85 38.83 -11.84
CA SER A 701 -9.09 40.08 -11.98
C SER A 701 -8.68 40.40 -13.42
N GLY A 702 -8.43 39.36 -14.20
CA GLY A 702 -7.66 39.46 -15.43
C GLY A 702 -6.16 39.73 -15.21
N ASP A 703 -5.65 39.62 -13.98
CA ASP A 703 -4.26 39.95 -13.66
C ASP A 703 -3.27 39.06 -14.43
N VAL A 704 -3.50 37.75 -14.46
CA VAL A 704 -2.65 36.80 -15.22
C VAL A 704 -2.63 37.13 -16.71
N GLN A 705 -3.78 37.51 -17.30
CA GLN A 705 -3.85 37.96 -18.70
C GLN A 705 -3.08 39.27 -18.90
N SER A 706 -3.11 40.18 -17.93
CA SER A 706 -2.37 41.45 -17.98
C SER A 706 -0.86 41.26 -18.04
N TRP A 707 -0.35 40.11 -17.61
CA TRP A 707 1.07 39.72 -17.71
C TRP A 707 1.48 39.28 -19.12
N GLY A 708 0.56 39.32 -20.09
CA GLY A 708 0.79 39.00 -21.51
C GLY A 708 0.44 37.57 -21.91
N TRP A 709 -0.09 36.77 -20.97
CA TRP A 709 -0.57 35.42 -21.24
C TRP A 709 -1.93 35.47 -21.93
N SER A 710 -2.18 34.53 -22.84
CA SER A 710 -3.48 34.38 -23.48
C SER A 710 -3.85 32.91 -23.67
N SER A 711 -5.10 32.58 -23.43
CA SER A 711 -5.66 31.24 -23.59
C SER A 711 -7.08 31.35 -24.15
N LYS A 712 -7.69 30.20 -24.47
CA LYS A 712 -9.15 30.16 -24.60
C LYS A 712 -9.80 30.30 -23.22
N GLU A 713 -11.04 30.76 -23.20
CA GLU A 713 -11.86 30.76 -21.99
C GLU A 713 -12.06 29.33 -21.49
N LEU A 714 -11.71 29.09 -20.22
CA LEU A 714 -11.88 27.80 -19.54
C LEU A 714 -13.38 27.53 -19.31
N GLU A 715 -13.78 26.28 -19.51
CA GLU A 715 -15.10 25.80 -19.10
C GLU A 715 -15.01 25.21 -17.68
N TYR A 716 -15.64 25.89 -16.72
CA TYR A 716 -15.72 25.43 -15.34
C TYR A 716 -16.94 24.55 -15.12
N LEU A 717 -16.70 23.32 -14.66
CA LEU A 717 -17.71 22.33 -14.39
C LEU A 717 -17.99 22.26 -12.88
N PRO A 718 -19.25 22.34 -12.43
CA PRO A 718 -19.58 22.07 -11.05
C PRO A 718 -19.39 20.58 -10.74
N PRO A 719 -19.10 20.22 -9.47
CA PRO A 719 -18.94 18.82 -9.08
C PRO A 719 -20.22 18.01 -9.34
N SER A 720 -20.08 16.82 -9.92
CA SER A 720 -21.21 15.92 -10.24
C SER A 720 -21.86 15.39 -8.96
N VAL A 721 -21.06 15.25 -7.90
CA VAL A 721 -21.47 14.80 -6.57
C VAL A 721 -20.84 15.66 -5.49
N LYS A 722 -21.51 15.75 -4.33
CA LYS A 722 -20.90 16.40 -3.16
C LYS A 722 -19.95 15.42 -2.48
N VAL A 723 -18.71 15.82 -2.25
CA VAL A 723 -17.68 15.04 -1.54
C VAL A 723 -17.06 15.90 -0.44
N ARG A 724 -16.74 15.30 0.70
CA ARG A 724 -16.03 15.94 1.80
C ARG A 724 -14.80 15.12 2.16
N ILE A 725 -13.62 15.69 2.01
CA ILE A 725 -12.37 14.99 2.32
C ILE A 725 -11.78 15.59 3.60
N PRO A 726 -11.65 14.82 4.71
CA PRO A 726 -10.97 15.32 5.91
C PRO A 726 -9.54 15.74 5.57
N LEU A 727 -9.05 16.85 6.14
CA LEU A 727 -7.65 17.21 5.93
C LEU A 727 -6.71 16.18 6.56
N LEU A 728 -5.48 16.14 6.09
CA LEU A 728 -4.35 15.50 6.73
C LEU A 728 -3.09 16.28 6.33
N PRO A 729 -2.87 17.48 6.92
CA PRO A 729 -1.85 18.37 6.41
C PRO A 729 -0.44 17.80 6.57
N HIS A 730 0.39 17.88 5.53
CA HIS A 730 1.78 17.41 5.53
C HIS A 730 2.60 18.16 4.46
N PHE A 731 3.92 18.13 4.58
CA PHE A 731 4.81 18.60 3.52
C PHE A 731 5.16 17.40 2.63
N GLY A 732 4.92 17.52 1.32
CA GLY A 732 5.38 16.56 0.32
C GLY A 732 6.89 16.60 0.15
N CYS A 733 7.41 17.81 -0.05
CA CYS A 733 8.82 18.10 -0.28
C CYS A 733 9.53 18.65 0.96
N PHE A 734 10.35 17.85 1.62
CA PHE A 734 11.27 18.33 2.64
C PHE A 734 12.51 17.43 2.79
N GLY A 735 13.61 18.00 3.25
CA GLY A 735 14.85 17.24 3.30
C GLY A 735 16.08 18.09 3.59
N LEU A 736 17.22 17.41 3.58
CA LEU A 736 18.57 17.97 3.68
C LEU A 736 19.18 18.07 2.28
N ALA A 737 20.12 19.00 2.08
CA ALA A 737 20.84 19.07 0.81
C ALA A 737 21.77 17.84 0.64
N PRO A 738 21.75 17.17 -0.53
CA PRO A 738 22.64 16.05 -0.80
C PRO A 738 24.08 16.50 -1.05
N GLU A 739 25.03 15.58 -0.95
CA GLU A 739 26.44 15.84 -1.29
C GLU A 739 26.74 15.59 -2.79
N THR A 740 26.05 14.63 -3.40
CA THR A 740 26.21 14.19 -4.80
C THR A 740 25.29 14.98 -5.73
N TYR A 741 25.80 15.39 -6.91
CA TYR A 741 25.10 16.20 -7.93
C TYR A 741 25.35 15.64 -9.34
N PRO A 742 24.52 16.02 -10.35
CA PRO A 742 24.79 15.70 -11.73
C PRO A 742 26.18 16.19 -12.17
N GLU A 743 26.82 15.45 -13.08
CA GLU A 743 28.16 15.75 -13.56
C GLU A 743 28.20 17.13 -14.23
N GLY A 744 28.91 18.07 -13.61
CA GLY A 744 29.07 19.43 -14.13
C GLY A 744 27.96 20.41 -13.71
N ASP A 745 27.03 20.00 -12.86
CA ASP A 745 25.97 20.83 -12.29
C ASP A 745 26.07 20.87 -10.74
N ASP A 746 25.40 21.84 -10.13
CA ASP A 746 25.27 22.00 -8.68
C ASP A 746 23.80 22.07 -8.22
N LYS A 747 22.88 21.68 -9.10
CA LYS A 747 21.44 21.60 -8.86
C LYS A 747 20.90 20.22 -9.19
N ILE A 748 19.90 19.78 -8.43
CA ILE A 748 19.18 18.53 -8.65
C ILE A 748 17.69 18.84 -8.64
N ASN A 749 16.92 18.24 -9.55
CA ASN A 749 15.47 18.42 -9.62
C ASN A 749 14.80 18.08 -8.27
N SER A 750 13.83 18.88 -7.82
CA SER A 750 13.12 18.66 -6.56
C SER A 750 11.99 17.62 -6.64
N ILE A 751 11.63 17.13 -7.84
CA ILE A 751 10.56 16.14 -8.05
C ILE A 751 10.96 14.78 -7.48
N ALA A 752 12.08 14.20 -7.92
CA ALA A 752 12.43 12.86 -7.46
C ALA A 752 12.93 12.87 -6.01
N PRO A 753 12.38 12.04 -5.10
CA PRO A 753 13.01 11.79 -3.81
C PRO A 753 14.42 11.19 -4.01
N ILE A 754 15.35 11.56 -3.14
CA ILE A 754 16.78 11.29 -3.32
C ILE A 754 17.26 10.10 -2.47
N GLY A 755 16.56 9.77 -1.38
CA GLY A 755 16.95 8.71 -0.44
C GLY A 755 17.06 9.23 0.99
N ARG A 756 18.06 8.78 1.75
CA ARG A 756 18.29 9.13 3.19
C ARG A 756 18.25 10.61 3.57
N VAL A 757 18.43 11.53 2.61
CA VAL A 757 18.38 12.97 2.83
C VAL A 757 16.96 13.55 2.75
N GLY A 758 16.01 12.80 2.16
CA GLY A 758 14.64 13.22 1.91
C GLY A 758 14.38 13.62 0.45
N GLY A 759 13.55 14.65 0.25
CA GLY A 759 13.11 15.11 -1.07
C GLY A 759 11.60 15.27 -1.15
N ASN A 760 11.01 15.07 -2.33
CA ASN A 760 9.56 14.89 -2.52
C ASN A 760 9.19 13.47 -2.13
N MET A 761 8.79 13.27 -0.89
CA MET A 761 8.50 11.93 -0.40
C MET A 761 7.01 11.67 -0.33
N ASP A 762 6.19 12.73 -0.31
CA ASP A 762 4.72 12.69 -0.35
C ASP A 762 4.10 11.70 0.63
N GLU A 763 4.77 11.58 1.78
CA GLU A 763 4.37 10.69 2.85
C GLU A 763 3.35 11.37 3.76
N ARG A 764 2.07 11.17 3.42
CA ARG A 764 0.91 11.67 4.17
C ARG A 764 0.93 11.36 5.67
N LEU A 765 1.61 10.29 6.11
CA LEU A 765 1.69 9.93 7.53
C LEU A 765 2.74 10.75 8.30
N TRP A 766 3.59 11.52 7.61
CA TRP A 766 4.55 12.44 8.23
C TRP A 766 3.93 13.82 8.47
N THR A 767 2.84 13.79 9.22
CA THR A 767 2.04 14.94 9.64
C THR A 767 2.42 15.40 11.07
N VAL A 768 1.58 16.25 11.67
CA VAL A 768 1.72 16.72 13.06
C VAL A 768 1.85 15.54 14.03
N ASN A 769 2.77 15.66 14.99
CA ASN A 769 3.18 14.62 15.96
C ASN A 769 3.93 13.43 15.34
N THR A 770 4.39 13.55 14.09
CA THR A 770 5.38 12.64 13.53
C THR A 770 6.78 13.25 13.67
N THR A 771 7.73 12.41 14.09
CA THR A 771 9.15 12.70 14.05
C THR A 771 9.76 12.06 12.80
N VAL A 772 10.53 12.81 12.03
CA VAL A 772 11.24 12.28 10.85
C VAL A 772 12.75 12.32 11.07
N TYR A 773 13.44 11.24 10.68
CA TYR A 773 14.88 11.06 10.79
C TYR A 773 15.51 11.09 9.39
N LEU A 774 16.45 12.02 9.20
CA LEU A 774 17.18 12.22 7.94
C LEU A 774 18.68 12.16 8.20
N LYS A 775 19.43 11.51 7.32
CA LYS A 775 20.90 11.40 7.45
C LYS A 775 21.59 12.53 6.70
N ALA A 776 22.37 13.33 7.41
CA ALA A 776 23.04 14.49 6.81
C ALA A 776 24.22 14.05 5.93
N GLU A 777 24.32 14.59 4.72
CA GLU A 777 25.48 14.37 3.84
C GLU A 777 26.42 15.59 3.79
N VAL A 778 25.92 16.77 4.18
CA VAL A 778 26.66 18.03 4.15
C VAL A 778 26.68 18.72 5.52
N PRO A 779 27.72 19.53 5.85
CA PRO A 779 27.74 20.32 7.07
C PRO A 779 26.51 21.24 7.18
N GLY A 780 25.92 21.27 8.38
CA GLY A 780 24.71 22.05 8.63
C GLY A 780 23.40 21.43 8.14
N GLY A 781 23.45 20.34 7.37
CA GLY A 781 22.29 19.67 6.77
C GLY A 781 21.60 20.46 5.65
N LEU A 782 21.44 21.78 5.81
CA LEU A 782 20.76 22.68 4.86
C LEU A 782 19.31 22.27 4.61
N PHE A 783 18.53 22.19 5.67
CA PHE A 783 17.14 21.74 5.63
C PHE A 783 16.25 22.70 4.85
N SER A 784 15.44 22.20 3.92
CA SER A 784 14.39 22.99 3.24
C SER A 784 13.06 22.24 3.25
N ALA A 785 11.96 22.98 3.15
CA ALA A 785 10.63 22.43 3.05
C ALA A 785 9.75 23.28 2.10
N GLY A 786 8.82 22.63 1.42
CA GLY A 786 7.88 23.21 0.47
C GLY A 786 6.71 22.27 0.27
N ASP A 787 5.96 22.48 -0.82
CA ASP A 787 5.02 21.48 -1.34
C ASP A 787 3.99 21.03 -0.30
N GLY A 788 3.21 22.01 0.17
CA GLY A 788 2.28 21.77 1.26
C GLY A 788 1.04 21.06 0.77
N HIS A 789 0.67 19.93 1.37
CA HIS A 789 -0.57 19.24 1.09
C HIS A 789 -1.55 19.45 2.23
N ALA A 790 -2.78 19.85 1.92
CA ALA A 790 -3.88 19.86 2.87
C ALA A 790 -4.41 18.44 3.13
N VAL A 791 -4.35 17.57 2.13
CA VAL A 791 -4.64 16.14 2.20
C VAL A 791 -4.09 15.44 0.96
N GLN A 792 -3.76 14.16 1.10
CA GLN A 792 -3.42 13.25 0.01
C GLN A 792 -3.85 11.83 0.44
N GLY A 793 -4.26 11.01 -0.51
CA GLY A 793 -4.46 9.57 -0.36
C GLY A 793 -3.15 8.79 -0.51
N ALA A 794 -3.13 7.51 -0.14
CA ALA A 794 -1.95 6.66 -0.33
C ALA A 794 -1.80 6.32 -1.82
N SER A 795 -1.12 7.17 -2.60
CA SER A 795 -0.66 6.99 -4.00
C SER A 795 -0.37 8.29 -4.76
N GLU A 796 -1.00 9.42 -4.37
CA GLU A 796 -0.92 10.69 -5.13
C GLU A 796 -1.27 10.56 -6.63
N LEU A 797 -2.27 9.74 -6.92
CA LEU A 797 -2.44 9.13 -8.24
C LEU A 797 -2.69 10.10 -9.40
N ASP A 798 -3.33 11.24 -9.15
CA ASP A 798 -3.61 12.25 -10.19
C ASP A 798 -2.37 13.09 -10.55
N GLY A 799 -1.29 12.99 -9.75
CA GLY A 799 -0.06 13.76 -9.90
C GLY A 799 0.22 14.72 -8.75
N THR A 800 -0.76 15.01 -7.89
CA THR A 800 -0.61 15.99 -6.80
C THR A 800 -1.44 15.61 -5.58
N GLY A 801 -1.01 16.02 -4.39
CA GLY A 801 -1.89 16.17 -3.24
C GLY A 801 -2.92 17.31 -3.44
N LEU A 802 -3.68 17.62 -2.39
CA LEU A 802 -4.42 18.87 -2.36
C LEU A 802 -3.46 20.00 -1.96
N GLU A 803 -2.86 20.58 -2.96
CA GLU A 803 -1.76 21.54 -2.89
C GLU A 803 -2.18 22.88 -2.29
N VAL A 804 -1.42 23.31 -1.27
CA VAL A 804 -1.65 24.51 -0.48
C VAL A 804 -0.32 25.11 -0.03
N SER A 805 -0.28 26.43 0.15
CA SER A 805 0.76 27.02 1.00
C SER A 805 0.55 26.52 2.42
N LEU A 806 1.57 25.92 3.04
CA LEU A 806 1.45 25.26 4.34
C LEU A 806 2.49 25.83 5.33
N ASP A 807 2.00 26.34 6.46
CA ASP A 807 2.87 26.85 7.51
C ASP A 807 3.17 25.73 8.51
N GLY A 808 4.44 25.52 8.84
CA GLY A 808 4.89 24.46 9.74
C GLY A 808 5.58 25.00 10.98
N THR A 809 5.48 24.26 12.08
CA THR A 809 6.35 24.45 13.26
C THR A 809 7.02 23.14 13.62
N ALA A 810 8.35 23.15 13.75
CA ALA A 810 9.14 21.96 14.06
C ALA A 810 10.26 22.22 15.07
N ILE A 811 10.70 21.17 15.76
CA ILE A 811 11.95 21.16 16.52
C ILE A 811 13.00 20.39 15.75
N PHE A 812 14.20 20.96 15.62
CA PHE A 812 15.36 20.29 15.01
C PHE A 812 16.28 19.76 16.10
N THR A 813 16.47 18.45 16.16
CA THR A 813 17.42 17.80 17.08
C THR A 813 18.47 17.04 16.30
N VAL A 814 19.73 17.13 16.72
CA VAL A 814 20.86 16.44 16.08
C VAL A 814 21.31 15.26 16.93
N ILE A 815 21.29 14.06 16.35
CA ILE A 815 21.86 12.85 16.93
C ILE A 815 23.27 12.69 16.35
N LYS A 816 24.27 12.88 17.21
CA LYS A 816 25.68 12.91 16.81
C LYS A 816 26.25 11.49 16.72
N GLN A 817 27.06 11.23 15.70
CA GLN A 817 27.82 9.98 15.59
C GLN A 817 28.62 9.70 16.88
N GLY A 818 28.62 8.44 17.30
CA GLY A 818 29.32 7.98 18.51
C GLY A 818 28.62 8.32 19.83
N THR A 819 27.43 8.92 19.81
CA THR A 819 26.59 9.08 21.01
C THR A 819 25.73 7.83 21.25
N PRO A 820 25.24 7.60 22.49
CA PRO A 820 24.36 6.47 22.78
C PRO A 820 23.03 6.47 21.99
N GLU A 821 22.55 7.65 21.57
CA GLU A 821 21.34 7.81 20.76
C GLU A 821 21.56 7.44 19.29
N TYR A 822 22.82 7.52 18.81
CA TYR A 822 23.24 7.04 17.49
C TYR A 822 23.47 5.52 17.56
N ASP A 823 22.37 4.78 17.72
CA ASP A 823 22.39 3.32 17.75
C ASP A 823 22.65 2.71 16.35
N LYS A 824 22.73 1.38 16.28
CA LYS A 824 23.02 0.65 15.04
C LYS A 824 22.00 0.95 13.93
N ALA A 825 20.73 1.19 14.29
CA ALA A 825 19.68 1.50 13.31
C ALA A 825 19.84 2.91 12.75
N MET A 826 20.33 3.86 13.54
CA MET A 826 20.71 5.20 13.05
C MET A 826 21.97 5.15 12.18
N GLU A 827 22.93 4.29 12.53
CA GLU A 827 24.14 4.08 11.74
C GLU A 827 23.83 3.56 10.33
N SER A 828 22.96 2.55 10.23
CA SER A 828 22.53 1.91 8.99
C SER A 828 21.32 2.56 8.31
N LEU A 829 20.90 3.75 8.76
CA LEU A 829 19.78 4.47 8.17
C LEU A 829 20.13 4.92 6.74
N ASP A 830 19.57 4.24 5.75
CA ASP A 830 19.76 4.52 4.32
C ASP A 830 18.50 5.03 3.61
N ALA A 831 17.37 5.06 4.33
CA ALA A 831 16.14 5.68 3.91
C ALA A 831 15.57 6.60 5.00
N PRO A 832 14.77 7.61 4.64
CA PRO A 832 14.04 8.41 5.61
C PRO A 832 13.12 7.54 6.48
N LEU A 833 13.05 7.87 7.76
CA LEU A 833 12.26 7.11 8.75
C LEU A 833 11.34 8.06 9.51
N GLY A 834 10.06 7.72 9.55
CA GLY A 834 9.06 8.34 10.41
C GLY A 834 8.84 7.57 11.71
N GLU A 835 8.51 8.31 12.75
CA GLU A 835 8.17 7.79 14.06
C GLU A 835 6.96 8.53 14.63
N THR A 836 5.93 7.77 15.01
CA THR A 836 4.80 8.27 15.81
C THR A 836 4.88 7.67 17.21
N ASP A 837 3.94 8.01 18.10
CA ASP A 837 3.86 7.39 19.44
C ASP A 837 3.71 5.85 19.37
N THR A 838 3.11 5.34 18.30
CA THR A 838 2.69 3.94 18.20
C THR A 838 3.39 3.16 17.08
N HIS A 839 3.98 3.82 16.09
CA HIS A 839 4.51 3.14 14.90
C HIS A 839 5.88 3.66 14.47
N TRP A 840 6.65 2.77 13.85
CA TRP A 840 7.73 3.12 12.93
C TRP A 840 7.20 3.11 11.49
N ILE A 841 7.65 4.04 10.66
CA ILE A 841 7.25 4.21 9.26
C ILE A 841 8.53 4.32 8.43
N SER A 842 8.96 3.22 7.81
CA SER A 842 10.12 3.21 6.91
C SER A 842 9.68 3.50 5.49
N LEU A 843 10.38 4.36 4.77
CA LEU A 843 10.15 4.56 3.34
C LEU A 843 11.06 3.63 2.52
N GLY A 844 10.64 3.25 1.33
CA GLY A 844 11.49 2.67 0.29
C GLY A 844 11.16 3.23 -1.08
N LEU A 845 12.19 3.52 -1.86
CA LEU A 845 12.07 4.15 -3.18
C LEU A 845 12.32 3.15 -4.30
N SER A 846 11.92 3.46 -5.53
CA SER A 846 12.24 2.63 -6.71
C SER A 846 13.76 2.44 -6.84
N VAL A 847 14.50 3.53 -6.67
CA VAL A 847 15.96 3.56 -6.55
C VAL A 847 16.32 4.33 -5.28
N GLU A 848 16.86 3.64 -4.27
CA GLU A 848 17.15 4.19 -2.94
C GLU A 848 17.90 5.52 -2.96
N ASN A 849 18.98 5.61 -3.73
CA ASN A 849 19.63 6.89 -4.03
C ASN A 849 20.03 6.95 -5.50
N TYR A 850 19.16 7.56 -6.30
CA TYR A 850 19.32 7.57 -7.76
C TYR A 850 20.55 8.36 -8.22
N LEU A 851 20.96 9.39 -7.46
CA LEU A 851 22.15 10.19 -7.80
C LEU A 851 23.42 9.36 -7.69
N GLU A 852 23.59 8.64 -6.58
CA GLU A 852 24.73 7.74 -6.37
C GLU A 852 24.70 6.57 -7.36
N HIS A 853 23.51 5.98 -7.56
CA HIS A 853 23.30 4.85 -8.45
C HIS A 853 23.72 5.17 -9.89
N PHE A 854 23.18 6.24 -10.48
CA PHE A 854 23.46 6.58 -11.89
C PHE A 854 24.87 7.16 -12.07
N ALA A 855 25.40 7.87 -11.08
CA ALA A 855 26.80 8.29 -11.11
C ALA A 855 27.76 7.09 -11.17
N ALA A 856 27.48 6.03 -10.38
CA ALA A 856 28.29 4.81 -10.40
C ALA A 856 28.21 4.03 -11.72
N ASN A 857 27.11 4.20 -12.48
CA ASN A 857 26.86 3.52 -13.76
C ASN A 857 27.18 4.36 -15.01
N GLY A 858 27.79 5.53 -14.85
CA GLY A 858 28.22 6.37 -15.98
C GLY A 858 27.11 7.24 -16.58
N GLU A 859 25.99 7.40 -15.87
CA GLU A 859 24.82 8.20 -16.25
C GLU A 859 24.68 9.47 -15.37
N GLY A 860 25.76 9.85 -14.68
CA GLY A 860 25.78 11.00 -13.77
C GLY A 860 25.50 12.35 -14.42
N ALA A 861 25.57 12.50 -15.75
CA ALA A 861 25.30 13.77 -16.43
C ALA A 861 23.80 14.14 -16.46
N ASP A 862 22.91 13.15 -16.51
CA ASP A 862 21.46 13.35 -16.47
C ASP A 862 20.78 12.20 -15.71
N PRO A 863 20.98 12.13 -14.38
CA PRO A 863 20.48 11.03 -13.57
C PRO A 863 18.95 11.06 -13.45
N PHE A 864 18.30 12.21 -13.67
CA PHE A 864 16.85 12.33 -13.63
C PHE A 864 16.20 11.69 -14.87
N ALA A 865 16.74 11.93 -16.07
CA ALA A 865 16.25 11.25 -17.26
C ALA A 865 16.53 9.74 -17.23
N ALA A 866 17.68 9.33 -16.69
CA ALA A 866 17.99 7.92 -16.47
C ALA A 866 16.96 7.26 -15.54
N LEU A 867 16.64 7.91 -14.42
CA LEU A 867 15.60 7.47 -13.49
C LEU A 867 14.23 7.34 -14.18
N ALA A 868 13.81 8.36 -14.93
CA ALA A 868 12.54 8.34 -15.66
C ALA A 868 12.46 7.23 -16.71
N ALA A 869 13.58 6.89 -17.34
CA ALA A 869 13.65 5.82 -18.32
C ALA A 869 13.43 4.43 -17.71
N VAL A 870 13.80 4.25 -16.43
CA VAL A 870 13.71 2.96 -15.73
C VAL A 870 12.44 2.80 -14.88
N THR A 871 11.82 3.90 -14.44
CA THR A 871 10.55 3.84 -13.67
C THR A 871 9.30 4.12 -14.51
N GLY A 872 9.47 4.44 -15.79
CA GLY A 872 8.36 4.62 -16.73
C GLY A 872 7.73 3.30 -17.16
N TYR A 873 6.42 3.12 -16.90
CA TYR A 873 5.67 1.96 -17.40
C TYR A 873 5.57 1.97 -18.91
N LYS A 874 5.73 0.78 -19.46
CA LYS A 874 5.59 0.52 -20.88
C LYS A 874 4.42 -0.46 -21.08
N PRO A 875 3.33 -0.04 -21.73
CA PRO A 875 2.11 -0.87 -21.85
C PRO A 875 2.32 -2.26 -22.48
N ASP A 876 3.37 -2.42 -23.28
CA ASP A 876 3.69 -3.66 -23.99
C ASP A 876 4.88 -4.43 -23.37
N GLU A 877 5.54 -3.86 -22.36
CA GLU A 877 6.64 -4.51 -21.64
C GLU A 877 6.22 -4.62 -20.17
N PRO A 878 5.94 -5.83 -19.64
CA PRO A 878 5.76 -5.97 -18.20
C PRO A 878 7.06 -5.49 -17.53
N ASP A 879 6.96 -4.49 -16.65
CA ASP A 879 8.02 -4.14 -15.72
C ASP A 879 8.30 -5.41 -14.89
N GLY A 880 9.34 -6.16 -15.25
CA GLY A 880 9.67 -7.42 -14.60
C GLY A 880 9.28 -8.72 -15.33
N GLY A 881 9.11 -8.71 -16.65
CA GLY A 881 9.41 -9.90 -17.46
C GLY A 881 10.91 -10.26 -17.51
N LEU A 882 11.74 -9.52 -16.77
CA LEU A 882 13.19 -9.67 -16.69
C LEU A 882 13.53 -10.26 -15.32
N GLU A 883 14.02 -11.50 -15.34
CA GLU A 883 14.65 -12.22 -14.22
C GLU A 883 13.77 -12.31 -12.96
N ASP A 884 12.99 -13.37 -12.77
CA ASP A 884 12.52 -13.91 -11.45
C ASP A 884 11.98 -12.97 -10.34
N GLY A 885 11.66 -11.70 -10.63
CA GLY A 885 11.42 -10.68 -9.59
C GLY A 885 12.71 -10.05 -9.05
N SER A 886 13.76 -9.92 -9.85
CA SER A 886 15.00 -9.22 -9.49
C SER A 886 15.19 -7.90 -10.25
N GLY A 887 14.23 -7.49 -11.09
CA GLY A 887 14.22 -6.19 -11.76
C GLY A 887 14.48 -5.03 -10.78
N PRO A 888 15.58 -4.27 -10.92
CA PRO A 888 16.05 -3.38 -9.86
C PRO A 888 15.22 -2.09 -9.70
N GLU A 889 14.35 -1.73 -10.64
CA GLU A 889 13.80 -0.37 -10.78
C GLU A 889 12.27 -0.36 -10.96
N GLY A 890 11.63 0.80 -10.77
CA GLY A 890 10.17 0.96 -10.78
C GLY A 890 9.49 0.58 -9.46
N ARG A 891 8.16 0.36 -9.48
CA ARG A 891 7.38 0.05 -8.26
C ARG A 891 7.81 -1.24 -7.60
N TYR A 892 8.21 -2.22 -8.39
CA TYR A 892 8.80 -3.44 -7.88
C TYR A 892 10.06 -3.14 -7.05
N GLY A 893 10.89 -2.19 -7.51
CA GLY A 893 11.99 -1.63 -6.74
C GLY A 893 11.55 -0.97 -5.43
N ALA A 894 10.45 -0.21 -5.45
CA ALA A 894 9.90 0.42 -4.25
C ALA A 894 9.42 -0.61 -3.22
N VAL A 895 8.67 -1.65 -3.62
CA VAL A 895 8.26 -2.76 -2.74
C VAL A 895 9.49 -3.44 -2.14
N ARG A 896 10.46 -3.80 -2.98
CA ARG A 896 11.72 -4.45 -2.58
C ARG A 896 12.46 -3.63 -1.55
N ASN A 897 12.73 -2.36 -1.86
CA ASN A 897 13.55 -1.53 -1.01
C ASN A 897 12.82 -1.16 0.28
N THR A 898 11.49 -1.01 0.23
CA THR A 898 10.66 -0.84 1.43
C THR A 898 10.79 -2.02 2.40
N TYR A 899 10.75 -3.26 1.88
CA TYR A 899 11.05 -4.44 2.68
C TYR A 899 12.48 -4.41 3.25
N ILE A 900 13.49 -4.19 2.41
CA ILE A 900 14.90 -4.18 2.82
C ILE A 900 15.14 -3.16 3.93
N ASN A 901 14.59 -1.94 3.79
CA ASN A 901 14.76 -0.86 4.76
C ASN A 901 14.07 -1.20 6.09
N ALA A 902 12.82 -1.68 6.05
CA ALA A 902 12.09 -2.09 7.23
C ALA A 902 12.79 -3.24 7.98
N ARG A 903 13.20 -4.29 7.25
CA ARG A 903 13.96 -5.44 7.76
C ARG A 903 15.25 -4.99 8.44
N ASN A 904 16.07 -4.23 7.73
CA ASN A 904 17.35 -3.74 8.24
C ASN A 904 17.16 -2.89 9.50
N PHE A 905 16.17 -2.00 9.49
CA PHE A 905 15.86 -1.14 10.62
C PHE A 905 15.45 -1.94 11.86
N VAL A 906 14.48 -2.84 11.76
CA VAL A 906 14.00 -3.60 12.94
C VAL A 906 15.07 -4.56 13.47
N MET A 907 15.86 -5.17 12.57
CA MET A 907 17.02 -5.98 12.97
C MET A 907 18.02 -5.17 13.80
N ASP A 908 18.43 -4.01 13.31
CA ASP A 908 19.44 -3.20 13.97
C ASP A 908 18.90 -2.51 15.24
N LYS A 909 17.63 -2.12 15.26
CA LYS A 909 16.98 -1.47 16.41
C LYS A 909 16.76 -2.44 17.57
N TYR A 910 16.25 -3.63 17.26
CA TYR A 910 15.81 -4.62 18.24
C TYR A 910 16.74 -5.82 18.37
N ASN A 911 17.89 -5.80 17.68
CA ASN A 911 18.90 -6.87 17.69
C ASN A 911 18.28 -8.23 17.38
N LEU A 912 17.52 -8.26 16.29
CA LEU A 912 16.85 -9.45 15.78
C LEU A 912 17.72 -10.11 14.71
N SER A 913 17.63 -11.43 14.59
CA SER A 913 18.02 -12.15 13.38
C SER A 913 17.09 -11.79 12.22
N GLU A 914 17.53 -12.12 11.00
CA GLU A 914 16.74 -11.82 9.80
C GLU A 914 15.40 -12.59 9.78
N LYS A 915 15.38 -13.85 10.24
CA LYS A 915 14.15 -14.65 10.36
C LYS A 915 13.18 -14.09 11.40
N GLU A 916 13.67 -13.63 12.55
CA GLU A 916 12.83 -13.00 13.58
C GLU A 916 12.26 -11.65 13.11
N ALA A 917 13.04 -10.87 12.36
CA ALA A 917 12.56 -9.64 11.74
C ALA A 917 11.45 -9.94 10.71
N LEU A 918 11.66 -10.94 9.84
CA LEU A 918 10.68 -11.34 8.84
C LEU A 918 9.37 -11.83 9.47
N ALA A 919 9.45 -12.67 10.51
CA ALA A 919 8.28 -13.14 11.27
C ALA A 919 7.50 -11.99 11.96
N ALA A 920 8.18 -10.90 12.35
CA ALA A 920 7.52 -9.72 12.91
C ALA A 920 6.85 -8.86 11.83
N LEU A 921 7.55 -8.63 10.72
CA LEU A 921 7.06 -7.82 9.61
C LEU A 921 5.82 -8.45 8.98
N THR A 922 5.87 -9.72 8.61
CA THR A 922 4.78 -10.42 7.90
C THR A 922 3.44 -10.42 8.67
N VAL A 923 3.44 -10.45 10.01
CA VAL A 923 2.22 -10.58 10.82
C VAL A 923 1.70 -9.26 11.40
N ALA A 924 2.53 -8.20 11.45
CA ALA A 924 2.21 -6.96 12.16
C ALA A 924 2.62 -5.68 11.41
N GLY A 925 3.13 -5.83 10.20
CA GLY A 925 3.61 -4.75 9.37
C GLY A 925 2.80 -4.55 8.11
N ASP A 926 2.52 -3.31 7.77
CA ASP A 926 1.71 -2.96 6.61
C ASP A 926 2.55 -2.24 5.57
N ILE A 927 2.57 -2.76 4.34
CA ILE A 927 3.09 -2.02 3.20
C ILE A 927 1.96 -1.33 2.44
N ALA A 928 2.14 -0.04 2.17
CA ALA A 928 1.19 0.75 1.42
C ALA A 928 1.91 1.72 0.48
N LEU A 929 1.16 2.24 -0.48
CA LEU A 929 1.69 3.24 -1.38
C LEU A 929 1.91 4.57 -0.66
N THR A 930 3.00 5.23 -1.01
CA THR A 930 3.22 6.63 -0.66
C THR A 930 2.83 7.50 -1.85
N GLU A 931 3.61 7.44 -2.92
CA GLU A 931 3.35 8.11 -4.20
C GLU A 931 3.78 7.25 -5.40
N VAL A 932 3.24 7.54 -6.58
CA VAL A 932 3.62 6.86 -7.84
C VAL A 932 3.85 7.82 -9.01
N VAL A 933 4.15 9.08 -8.71
CA VAL A 933 4.11 10.20 -9.66
C VAL A 933 5.41 11.00 -9.73
N ASP A 934 6.29 10.87 -8.74
CA ASP A 934 7.53 11.66 -8.64
C ASP A 934 8.73 11.07 -9.35
N THR A 935 8.47 10.21 -10.34
CA THR A 935 9.49 9.44 -11.06
C THR A 935 10.15 8.37 -10.18
N ASN A 936 10.69 8.72 -9.01
CA ASN A 936 11.27 7.75 -8.07
C ASN A 936 10.23 7.24 -7.07
N MET A 937 9.30 6.41 -7.55
CA MET A 937 8.11 5.98 -6.82
C MET A 937 8.44 5.43 -5.42
N ALA A 938 7.56 5.70 -4.46
CA ALA A 938 7.77 5.41 -3.05
C ALA A 938 6.64 4.58 -2.43
N MET A 939 7.04 3.73 -1.49
CA MET A 939 6.14 3.00 -0.61
C MET A 939 6.63 3.12 0.83
N HIS A 940 5.72 2.92 1.78
CA HIS A 940 6.08 2.85 3.17
C HIS A 940 5.74 1.51 3.79
N TYR A 941 6.54 1.15 4.78
CA TYR A 941 6.29 0.06 5.70
C TYR A 941 5.98 0.61 7.09
N LYS A 942 4.78 0.33 7.59
CA LYS A 942 4.32 0.79 8.90
C LYS A 942 4.22 -0.40 9.85
N ILE A 943 4.95 -0.35 10.97
CA ILE A 943 4.94 -1.41 11.98
C ILE A 943 4.66 -0.85 13.38
N ASP A 944 3.76 -1.51 14.11
CA ASP A 944 3.41 -1.16 15.48
C ASP A 944 4.63 -1.38 16.41
N LYS A 945 4.92 -0.43 17.29
CA LYS A 945 6.06 -0.51 18.22
C LYS A 945 5.82 -1.51 19.35
N GLY A 946 4.56 -1.69 19.74
CA GLY A 946 4.11 -2.51 20.85
C GLY A 946 4.47 -3.99 20.69
N ILE A 947 4.64 -4.49 19.45
CA ILE A 947 5.17 -5.84 19.21
C ILE A 947 6.54 -6.05 19.87
N PHE A 948 7.36 -5.00 19.99
CA PHE A 948 8.72 -5.06 20.54
C PHE A 948 8.79 -4.67 22.03
N ASP A 949 7.67 -4.35 22.69
CA ASP A 949 7.66 -3.88 24.08
C ASP A 949 8.32 -4.88 25.04
N GLY A 950 8.12 -6.19 24.81
CA GLY A 950 8.77 -7.24 25.59
C GLY A 950 10.30 -7.16 25.53
N ILE A 951 10.87 -6.88 24.35
CA ILE A 951 12.32 -6.70 24.15
C ILE A 951 12.81 -5.47 24.89
N VAL A 952 12.07 -4.36 24.78
CA VAL A 952 12.43 -3.10 25.45
C VAL A 952 12.39 -3.28 26.97
N GLN A 953 11.40 -3.99 27.50
CA GLN A 953 11.30 -4.29 28.93
C GLN A 953 12.43 -5.19 29.41
N GLN A 954 12.77 -6.25 28.67
CA GLN A 954 13.88 -7.14 28.99
C GLN A 954 15.23 -6.41 29.02
N ARG A 955 15.49 -5.49 28.08
CA ARG A 955 16.73 -4.68 28.05
C ARG A 955 16.83 -3.67 29.20
N ARG A 956 15.70 -3.22 29.75
CA ARG A 956 15.65 -2.27 30.89
C ARG A 956 15.90 -2.95 32.23
N GLN A 957 15.62 -4.26 32.33
CA GLN A 957 15.86 -5.08 33.52
C GLN A 957 17.33 -5.51 33.58
#